data_AF-A0A817HSQ8-F1
#
_entry.id   AF-A0A817HSQ8-F1
#
_cell.length_a   1.000
_cell.length_b   1.000
_cell.length_c   1.000
_cell.angle_alpha   90.00
_cell.angle_beta   90.00
_cell.angle_gamma   90.00
#
_symmetry.space_group_name_H-M   'P 1'
#
loop_
_entity.id
_entity.type
_entity.pdbx_description
1 polymer ?
#
loop_
_entity_poly.entity_id
_entity_poly.type
_entity_poly.pdbx_seq_one_letter_code
_entity_poly.pdbx_strand_id
1 'polypeptide(L)'
;MATSKVISATIANGTKTEKRSTVKLDAIREIEKQMQKLWADLKIFEVDAPSDPTDNRNAYLVTFPYPYMNGRLHLGHTFSLSKCEFAVGFQRLCGKHCLFPFGFHCTGMPIRAAADKLKRELEEFGFPPKFPTGAAEEEKVITPKESESNQVDNKSKSKKAYFFLQYSVAKSGGEKYQWQIMRSLGIEDDDEIRRFADPQYWISYFPPHVKQDLEMMGLKVDWRRSFVTTDINPFYDSFVRWQFHHLKQGGKIQFGKRYTIYSPKDGQPCMDHDRSSGECIGPQEYTLIKLRIDDNHIPEKLKPHVTSSTTGVYFAAVTLRPETMYGQTNCWLHPDIHYVAFETRLHGILICTRRAARNMAYQEFTNVYGQYIVLAEFLGSELFGLPLHAPLTHYKTVYVLPMMTIKEDQGTGVVTSVPSDSPDDYTALMDIKNKVNLREKYNIKESMIIPYDPVEIIELEPYGRLAAPTICSQMRIQSQNDRDKLLEAKEKIYTKSFYDGILLVGKYANTKVFDAKKLIRDDLITNEQACIYYEPEKKVISRSNDECVVALVDQWFLDYGNEKWKEEVKHALEKMNVYHTETRHQFEAVLSWLHEHACSRSYGLGTKLPWDEQYLIESLSDSTIYMAYYTVAHLLQA
;
A
#
# COMPACT_ATOMS: atom_id res chain seq x y z
N MET A 1 56.15 -2.20 -27.11
CA MET A 1 56.76 -3.54 -27.26
C MET A 1 56.44 -4.35 -26.02
N ALA A 2 56.06 -5.60 -26.26
CA ALA A 2 55.54 -6.59 -25.34
C ALA A 2 56.24 -6.72 -23.97
N THR A 3 55.45 -7.00 -22.94
CA THR A 3 55.85 -7.95 -21.89
C THR A 3 54.64 -8.81 -21.48
N SER A 4 54.81 -10.11 -21.78
CA SER A 4 53.94 -11.27 -21.57
C SER A 4 53.70 -11.52 -20.07
N LYS A 5 52.46 -11.78 -19.58
CA LYS A 5 51.82 -13.11 -19.38
C LYS A 5 52.80 -14.24 -19.00
N VAL A 6 52.59 -15.17 -18.06
CA VAL A 6 51.58 -15.51 -17.05
C VAL A 6 52.08 -16.81 -16.37
N ILE A 7 51.96 -16.93 -15.04
CA ILE A 7 51.64 -18.13 -14.21
C ILE A 7 52.52 -19.41 -14.25
N SER A 8 53.01 -19.82 -13.06
CA SER A 8 52.75 -21.13 -12.39
C SER A 8 53.44 -21.18 -11.01
N ALA A 9 52.70 -21.11 -9.89
CA ALA A 9 52.29 -22.24 -9.00
C ALA A 9 53.48 -22.79 -8.16
N THR A 10 53.48 -22.83 -6.81
CA THR A 10 52.56 -23.58 -5.93
C THR A 10 52.83 -23.27 -4.42
N ILE A 11 51.78 -22.84 -3.70
CA ILE A 11 51.27 -23.26 -2.36
C ILE A 11 52.26 -23.65 -1.23
N ALA A 12 52.19 -22.92 -0.09
CA ALA A 12 51.85 -23.43 1.27
C ALA A 12 52.54 -22.63 2.40
N ASN A 13 51.79 -21.75 3.09
CA ASN A 13 51.60 -21.75 4.56
C ASN A 13 51.10 -20.39 5.10
N GLY A 14 49.90 -20.42 5.68
CA GLY A 14 49.50 -19.58 6.81
C GLY A 14 49.34 -18.08 6.58
N THR A 15 48.25 -17.65 5.96
CA THR A 15 47.80 -16.26 5.98
C THR A 15 47.35 -15.86 7.40
N LYS A 16 48.26 -15.31 8.20
CA LYS A 16 47.90 -14.32 9.21
C LYS A 16 47.40 -13.09 8.44
N THR A 17 46.13 -12.77 8.55
CA THR A 17 45.60 -11.47 8.15
C THR A 17 46.31 -10.39 8.97
N GLU A 18 47.28 -9.69 8.38
CA GLU A 18 47.86 -8.49 8.98
C GLU A 18 46.74 -7.47 9.25
N LYS A 19 46.47 -7.19 10.53
CA LYS A 19 45.58 -6.10 10.94
C LYS A 19 46.12 -4.80 10.34
N ARG A 20 45.36 -4.18 9.42
CA ARG A 20 45.68 -2.83 8.91
C ARG A 20 45.84 -1.88 10.10
N SER A 21 46.94 -1.11 10.12
CA SER A 21 47.20 -0.11 11.15
C SER A 21 46.06 0.92 11.24
N THR A 22 45.47 1.10 12.44
CA THR A 22 44.36 2.04 12.70
C THR A 22 44.84 3.41 13.17
N VAL A 23 46.15 3.63 13.30
CA VAL A 23 46.75 4.84 13.91
C VAL A 23 46.22 6.15 13.30
N LYS A 24 46.04 6.19 11.97
CA LYS A 24 45.49 7.38 11.30
C LYS A 24 44.02 7.63 11.64
N LEU A 25 43.22 6.57 11.74
CA LEU A 25 41.81 6.66 12.12
C LEU A 25 41.68 7.12 13.57
N ASP A 26 42.50 6.56 14.46
CA ASP A 26 42.49 6.91 15.88
C ASP A 26 42.89 8.37 16.10
N ALA A 27 43.87 8.87 15.34
CA ALA A 27 44.25 10.29 15.36
C ALA A 27 43.11 11.22 14.91
N ILE A 28 42.37 10.86 13.85
CA ILE A 28 41.21 11.65 13.40
C ILE A 28 40.11 11.66 14.47
N ARG A 29 39.80 10.51 15.06
CA ARG A 29 38.79 10.40 16.14
C ARG A 29 39.12 11.23 17.36
N GLU A 30 40.40 11.34 17.71
CA GLU A 30 40.83 12.17 18.82
C GLU A 30 40.62 13.67 18.52
N ILE A 31 40.96 14.11 17.30
CA ILE A 31 40.69 15.48 16.85
C ILE A 31 39.18 15.77 16.83
N GLU A 32 38.38 14.84 16.32
CA GLU A 32 36.90 14.95 16.28
C GLU A 32 36.34 15.19 17.68
N LYS A 33 36.71 14.37 18.66
CA LYS A 33 36.25 14.51 20.05
C LYS A 33 36.64 15.86 20.66
N GLN A 34 37.87 16.31 20.43
CA GLN A 34 38.36 17.59 20.93
C GLN A 34 37.58 18.77 20.34
N MET A 35 37.36 18.75 19.02
CA MET A 35 36.61 19.82 18.34
C MET A 35 35.12 19.81 18.70
N GLN A 36 34.49 18.64 18.79
CA GLN A 36 33.09 18.51 19.21
C GLN A 36 32.87 19.05 20.62
N LYS A 37 33.78 18.73 21.56
CA LYS A 37 33.75 19.29 22.91
C LYS A 37 33.87 20.81 22.89
N LEU A 38 34.85 21.35 22.14
CA LEU A 38 35.04 22.79 22.02
C LEU A 38 33.78 23.48 21.46
N TRP A 39 33.14 22.91 20.45
CA TRP A 39 31.91 23.47 19.86
C TRP A 39 30.74 23.45 20.85
N ALA A 40 30.60 22.38 21.63
CA ALA A 40 29.58 22.28 22.67
C ALA A 40 29.81 23.28 23.81
N ASP A 41 31.05 23.38 24.32
CA ASP A 41 31.43 24.30 25.41
C ASP A 41 31.21 25.76 25.00
N LEU A 42 31.51 26.10 23.74
CA LEU A 42 31.32 27.44 23.18
C LEU A 42 29.92 27.70 22.63
N LYS A 43 29.04 26.68 22.58
CA LYS A 43 27.66 26.78 22.08
C LYS A 43 27.54 27.42 20.69
N ILE A 44 28.51 27.18 19.80
CA ILE A 44 28.65 27.93 18.54
C ILE A 44 27.53 27.73 17.50
N PHE A 45 26.68 26.73 17.72
CA PHE A 45 25.53 26.41 16.88
C PHE A 45 24.20 26.80 17.52
N GLU A 46 24.20 27.27 18.76
CA GLU A 46 23.01 27.89 19.38
C GLU A 46 22.79 29.25 18.74
N VAL A 47 21.64 29.46 18.11
CA VAL A 47 21.31 30.69 17.39
C VAL A 47 19.97 31.22 17.88
N ASP A 48 19.97 32.49 18.28
CA ASP A 48 18.75 33.23 18.61
C ASP A 48 18.39 34.20 17.47
N ALA A 49 17.09 34.44 17.31
CA ALA A 49 16.62 35.42 16.33
C ALA A 49 17.10 36.84 16.72
N PRO A 50 17.39 37.72 15.76
CA PRO A 50 17.79 39.09 16.06
C PRO A 50 16.67 39.84 16.81
N SER A 51 17.06 40.72 17.74
CA SER A 51 16.10 41.51 18.53
C SER A 51 15.31 42.53 17.69
N ASP A 52 15.85 42.93 16.53
CA ASP A 52 15.17 43.76 15.55
C ASP A 52 14.55 42.87 14.45
N PRO A 53 13.20 42.81 14.33
CA PRO A 53 12.52 42.00 13.31
C PRO A 53 12.80 42.43 11.86
N THR A 54 13.29 43.66 11.67
CA THR A 54 13.66 44.20 10.35
C THR A 54 15.08 43.85 9.94
N ASP A 55 15.89 43.34 10.89
CA ASP A 55 17.25 42.85 10.68
C ASP A 55 17.23 41.47 10.01
N ASN A 56 16.90 41.45 8.72
CA ASN A 56 16.84 40.24 7.92
C ASN A 56 18.24 39.79 7.48
N ARG A 57 19.16 39.54 8.43
CA ARG A 57 20.53 39.06 8.17
C ARG A 57 20.53 37.73 7.45
N ASN A 58 20.30 37.73 6.14
CA ASN A 58 20.36 36.59 5.22
C ASN A 58 20.12 35.24 5.91
N ALA A 59 18.99 35.11 6.61
CA ALA A 59 18.73 33.94 7.44
C ALA A 59 18.69 32.69 6.57
N TYR A 60 19.21 31.58 7.10
CA TYR A 60 19.23 30.30 6.38
C TYR A 60 18.74 29.19 7.31
N LEU A 61 17.44 28.90 7.22
CA LEU A 61 16.83 27.78 7.90
C LEU A 61 16.86 26.56 6.96
N VAL A 62 17.45 25.47 7.45
CA VAL A 62 17.32 24.16 6.81
C VAL A 62 16.71 23.18 7.80
N THR A 63 15.89 22.27 7.28
CA THR A 63 15.26 21.21 8.09
C THR A 63 15.48 19.87 7.42
N PHE A 64 15.86 18.88 8.22
CA PHE A 64 15.76 17.47 7.85
C PHE A 64 14.42 16.93 8.40
N PRO A 65 13.62 16.20 7.59
CA PRO A 65 12.45 15.49 8.10
C PRO A 65 12.84 14.64 9.31
N TYR A 66 12.25 14.92 10.47
CA TYR A 66 12.63 14.21 11.68
C TYR A 66 12.50 12.67 11.48
N PRO A 67 13.48 11.87 11.93
CA PRO A 67 13.41 10.42 11.72
C PRO A 67 12.50 9.75 12.75
N TYR A 68 11.92 8.60 12.39
CA TYR A 68 11.19 7.75 13.33
C TYR A 68 12.11 7.12 14.38
N MET A 69 11.66 7.12 15.64
CA MET A 69 12.41 6.67 16.82
C MET A 69 12.12 5.22 17.23
N ASN A 70 11.94 4.35 16.24
CA ASN A 70 11.77 2.91 16.43
C ASN A 70 13.10 2.15 16.35
N GLY A 71 14.24 2.84 16.37
CA GLY A 71 15.58 2.28 16.25
C GLY A 71 16.67 3.35 16.14
N ARG A 72 17.92 2.91 15.98
CA ARG A 72 19.07 3.79 15.66
C ARG A 72 19.03 4.26 14.21
N LEU A 73 19.71 5.37 13.90
CA LEU A 73 19.80 5.87 12.53
C LEU A 73 20.82 5.07 11.71
N HIS A 74 20.38 4.51 10.58
CA HIS A 74 21.28 3.90 9.59
C HIS A 74 21.91 4.92 8.63
N LEU A 75 22.90 4.48 7.84
CA LEU A 75 23.68 5.32 6.91
C LEU A 75 22.83 6.04 5.83
N GLY A 76 21.70 5.47 5.42
CA GLY A 76 20.74 6.18 4.55
C GLY A 76 20.23 7.50 5.15
N HIS A 77 19.99 7.56 6.47
CA HIS A 77 19.61 8.81 7.14
C HIS A 77 20.75 9.81 7.10
N THR A 78 21.98 9.36 7.40
CA THR A 78 23.16 10.24 7.42
C THR A 78 23.46 10.80 6.02
N PHE A 79 23.29 9.98 4.97
CA PHE A 79 23.37 10.43 3.58
C PHE A 79 22.38 11.57 3.28
N SER A 80 21.10 11.40 3.66
CA SER A 80 20.07 12.42 3.40
C SER A 80 20.29 13.70 4.20
N LEU A 81 20.57 13.60 5.51
CA LEU A 81 20.80 14.79 6.35
C LEU A 81 22.14 15.49 6.05
N SER A 82 23.13 14.78 5.48
CA SER A 82 24.42 15.38 5.11
C SER A 82 24.26 16.55 4.15
N LYS A 83 23.22 16.54 3.31
CA LYS A 83 22.91 17.64 2.39
C LYS A 83 22.60 18.93 3.14
N CYS A 84 21.87 18.83 4.24
CA CYS A 84 21.54 19.97 5.10
C CYS A 84 22.79 20.44 5.85
N GLU A 85 23.55 19.50 6.42
CA GLU A 85 24.80 19.77 7.14
C GLU A 85 25.84 20.51 6.26
N PHE A 86 26.05 20.04 5.03
CA PHE A 86 26.97 20.70 4.11
C PHE A 86 26.46 22.07 3.67
N ALA A 87 25.14 22.21 3.46
CA ALA A 87 24.54 23.49 3.11
C ALA A 87 24.76 24.52 4.22
N VAL A 88 24.53 24.19 5.49
CA VAL A 88 24.76 25.15 6.58
C VAL A 88 26.24 25.42 6.82
N GLY A 89 27.12 24.42 6.67
CA GLY A 89 28.56 24.64 6.72
C GLY A 89 29.02 25.66 5.68
N PHE A 90 28.56 25.51 4.43
CA PHE A 90 28.87 26.44 3.35
C PHE A 90 28.23 27.83 3.55
N GLN A 91 26.94 27.89 3.88
CA GLN A 91 26.23 29.18 4.01
C GLN A 91 26.74 30.00 5.20
N ARG A 92 27.23 29.36 6.27
CA ARG A 92 27.92 30.05 7.37
C ARG A 92 29.21 30.73 6.89
N LEU A 93 29.99 30.07 6.01
CA LEU A 93 31.17 30.70 5.39
C LEU A 93 30.79 31.86 4.47
N CYS A 94 29.60 31.81 3.84
CA CYS A 94 29.02 32.92 3.10
C CYS A 94 28.43 34.04 3.98
N GLY A 95 28.59 33.98 5.30
CA GLY A 95 28.13 35.00 6.25
C GLY A 95 26.64 34.92 6.59
N LYS A 96 25.93 33.85 6.23
CA LYS A 96 24.52 33.67 6.59
C LYS A 96 24.34 33.21 8.03
N HIS A 97 23.28 33.71 8.68
CA HIS A 97 22.84 33.24 9.98
C HIS A 97 22.05 31.93 9.79
N CYS A 98 22.75 30.81 10.00
CA CYS A 98 22.20 29.49 9.71
C CYS A 98 21.58 28.85 10.96
N LEU A 99 20.35 28.37 10.82
CA LEU A 99 19.66 27.55 11.81
C LEU A 99 19.43 26.16 11.23
N PHE A 100 19.98 25.14 11.90
CA PHE A 100 19.68 23.74 11.64
C PHE A 100 19.16 23.09 12.93
N PRO A 101 17.84 22.95 13.11
CA PRO A 101 17.26 22.26 14.24
C PRO A 101 16.99 20.78 13.92
N PHE A 102 16.83 19.95 14.95
CA PHE A 102 16.60 18.51 14.78
C PHE A 102 15.62 17.96 15.82
N GLY A 103 14.53 17.36 15.38
CA GLY A 103 13.50 16.73 16.21
C GLY A 103 13.43 15.22 16.02
N PHE A 104 12.60 14.56 16.83
CA PHE A 104 12.53 13.10 16.93
C PHE A 104 11.07 12.62 16.80
N HIS A 105 10.80 11.81 15.77
CA HIS A 105 9.43 11.38 15.46
C HIS A 105 9.05 10.11 16.23
N CYS A 106 8.11 10.25 17.15
CA CYS A 106 7.59 9.18 18.00
C CYS A 106 6.09 8.95 17.74
N THR A 107 5.39 9.87 17.06
CA THR A 107 4.01 9.67 16.63
C THR A 107 3.91 8.50 15.66
N GLY A 108 2.91 7.66 15.87
CA GLY A 108 2.55 6.58 14.97
C GLY A 108 2.39 5.23 15.66
N MET A 109 2.31 4.19 14.84
CA MET A 109 2.06 2.81 15.25
C MET A 109 3.32 1.97 15.47
N PRO A 110 4.44 2.13 14.72
CA PRO A 110 5.61 1.26 14.80
C PRO A 110 6.14 0.98 16.21
N ILE A 111 6.28 2.02 17.03
CA ILE A 111 6.85 1.90 18.38
C ILE A 111 5.93 1.03 19.26
N ARG A 112 4.63 1.35 19.29
CA ARG A 112 3.64 0.60 20.07
C ARG A 112 3.49 -0.84 19.57
N ALA A 113 3.51 -1.03 18.26
CA ALA A 113 3.48 -2.33 17.61
C ALA A 113 4.64 -3.24 18.03
N ALA A 114 5.86 -2.69 18.06
CA ALA A 114 7.07 -3.40 18.46
C ALA A 114 7.04 -3.69 19.97
N ALA A 115 6.62 -2.73 20.80
CA ALA A 115 6.46 -2.91 22.23
C ALA A 115 5.46 -4.03 22.57
N ASP A 116 4.27 -4.02 21.94
CA ASP A 116 3.25 -5.05 22.14
C ASP A 116 3.70 -6.42 21.58
N LYS A 117 4.49 -6.44 20.49
CA LYS A 117 5.10 -7.69 19.99
C LYS A 117 6.09 -8.26 21.00
N LEU A 118 6.97 -7.44 21.54
CA LEU A 118 7.94 -7.84 22.55
C LEU A 118 7.26 -8.31 23.83
N LYS A 119 6.25 -7.57 24.31
CA LYS A 119 5.46 -7.94 25.48
C LYS A 119 4.87 -9.34 25.35
N ARG A 120 4.28 -9.65 24.19
CA ARG A 120 3.72 -10.97 23.90
C ARG A 120 4.79 -12.06 23.82
N GLU A 121 5.92 -11.80 23.18
CA GLU A 121 7.04 -12.76 23.14
C GLU A 121 7.53 -13.12 24.56
N LEU A 122 7.56 -12.14 25.47
CA LEU A 122 7.92 -12.36 26.87
C LEU A 122 6.86 -13.15 27.64
N GLU A 123 5.58 -12.93 27.35
CA GLU A 123 4.46 -13.67 27.95
C GLU A 123 4.39 -15.12 27.44
N GLU A 124 4.62 -15.34 26.15
CA GLU A 124 4.51 -16.65 25.49
C GLU A 124 5.76 -17.52 25.68
N PHE A 125 6.96 -16.95 25.57
CA PHE A 125 8.22 -17.71 25.56
C PHE A 125 9.05 -17.55 26.84
N GLY A 126 8.56 -16.75 27.80
CA GLY A 126 9.23 -16.48 29.07
C GLY A 126 10.36 -15.44 28.98
N PHE A 127 11.17 -15.35 30.04
CA PHE A 127 12.27 -14.39 30.16
C PHE A 127 13.54 -15.06 30.76
N PRO A 128 14.67 -15.11 30.04
CA PRO A 128 14.83 -14.77 28.62
C PRO A 128 14.00 -15.73 27.73
N PRO A 129 13.46 -15.25 26.59
CA PRO A 129 12.52 -16.02 25.77
C PRO A 129 13.19 -17.23 25.12
N LYS A 130 12.51 -18.38 25.19
CA LYS A 130 12.92 -19.63 24.54
C LYS A 130 12.05 -19.92 23.33
N PHE A 131 12.51 -19.51 22.16
CA PHE A 131 11.78 -19.70 20.91
C PHE A 131 11.82 -21.18 20.45
N PRO A 132 10.75 -21.68 19.79
CA PRO A 132 10.73 -23.04 19.25
C PRO A 132 11.85 -23.24 18.20
N THR A 133 12.81 -24.10 18.51
CA THR A 133 13.80 -24.59 17.54
C THR A 133 13.17 -25.68 16.68
N GLY A 134 12.66 -25.34 15.49
CA GLY A 134 12.14 -26.35 14.56
C GLY A 134 11.06 -25.92 13.56
N ALA A 135 10.50 -24.71 13.65
CA ALA A 135 9.52 -24.22 12.66
C ALA A 135 10.17 -23.66 11.37
N ALA A 136 11.25 -24.30 10.90
CA ALA A 136 12.01 -23.86 9.73
C ALA A 136 11.41 -24.32 8.39
N GLU A 137 10.29 -25.06 8.36
CA GLU A 137 9.78 -25.64 7.10
C GLU A 137 8.29 -25.41 6.76
N GLU A 138 7.47 -24.70 7.55
CA GLU A 138 6.04 -24.51 7.18
C GLU A 138 5.56 -23.07 6.98
N GLU A 139 6.40 -22.06 7.17
CA GLU A 139 6.14 -20.74 6.59
C GLU A 139 7.16 -20.50 5.48
N LYS A 140 6.78 -20.78 4.23
CA LYS A 140 7.39 -20.11 3.08
C LYS A 140 7.14 -18.61 3.27
N VAL A 141 8.03 -17.95 4.02
CA VAL A 141 8.41 -16.58 3.71
C VAL A 141 8.86 -16.66 2.27
N ILE A 142 7.97 -16.27 1.37
CA ILE A 142 8.32 -15.94 0.01
C ILE A 142 9.30 -14.78 0.19
N THR A 143 10.60 -15.09 0.24
CA THR A 143 11.60 -14.18 -0.27
C THR A 143 11.03 -13.67 -1.58
N PRO A 144 10.97 -12.35 -1.82
CA PRO A 144 10.70 -11.88 -3.15
C PRO A 144 11.84 -12.42 -4.03
N LYS A 145 11.63 -13.60 -4.63
CA LYS A 145 11.94 -13.70 -6.04
C LYS A 145 11.10 -12.60 -6.64
N GLU A 146 11.79 -11.64 -7.24
CA GLU A 146 11.28 -10.78 -8.29
C GLU A 146 10.41 -11.66 -9.21
N SER A 147 9.13 -11.76 -8.87
CA SER A 147 8.06 -11.87 -9.83
C SER A 147 7.74 -10.42 -10.08
N GLU A 148 8.49 -9.85 -11.01
CA GLU A 148 8.06 -8.67 -11.74
C GLU A 148 6.60 -8.92 -12.10
N SER A 149 5.70 -8.25 -11.39
CA SER A 149 4.31 -8.14 -11.78
C SER A 149 3.89 -6.72 -11.46
N ASN A 150 3.66 -5.99 -12.54
CA ASN A 150 3.33 -4.57 -12.64
C ASN A 150 4.42 -3.60 -12.15
N GLN A 151 5.55 -3.58 -12.86
CA GLN A 151 6.21 -2.29 -13.13
C GLN A 151 5.25 -1.45 -13.99
N VAL A 152 4.39 -0.68 -13.32
CA VAL A 152 4.03 0.62 -13.87
C VAL A 152 5.32 1.41 -13.81
N ASP A 153 5.83 1.81 -14.98
CA ASP A 153 6.98 2.70 -15.12
C ASP A 153 6.56 4.13 -14.71
N ASN A 154 6.08 4.26 -13.47
CA ASN A 154 5.92 5.51 -12.77
C ASN A 154 7.24 5.75 -12.04
N LYS A 155 8.13 6.55 -12.63
CA LYS A 155 9.27 7.19 -11.95
C LYS A 155 8.77 8.22 -10.93
N SER A 156 8.02 7.75 -9.95
CA SER A 156 7.55 8.43 -8.76
C SER A 156 7.53 7.35 -7.68
N LYS A 157 8.70 7.12 -7.07
CA LYS A 157 8.80 6.32 -5.84
C LYS A 157 7.93 7.01 -4.79
N SER A 158 6.72 6.51 -4.57
CA SER A 158 5.85 7.02 -3.53
C SER A 158 6.56 6.88 -2.18
N LYS A 159 6.38 7.89 -1.32
CA LYS A 159 6.98 7.96 0.03
C LYS A 159 6.67 6.75 0.92
N LYS A 160 5.71 5.88 0.56
CA LYS A 160 5.50 4.57 1.20
C LYS A 160 6.76 3.70 1.14
N ALA A 161 7.47 3.68 0.02
CA ALA A 161 8.68 2.85 -0.16
C ALA A 161 9.86 3.26 0.74
N TYR A 162 9.95 4.53 1.15
CA TYR A 162 11.00 5.01 2.06
C TYR A 162 10.70 4.65 3.52
N PHE A 163 9.42 4.66 3.93
CA PHE A 163 8.99 4.10 5.21
C PHE A 163 9.27 2.58 5.29
N PHE A 164 9.12 1.88 4.15
CA PHE A 164 9.42 0.46 4.04
C PHE A 164 10.89 0.10 4.20
N LEU A 165 11.81 0.90 3.68
CA LEU A 165 13.23 0.58 3.84
C LEU A 165 13.62 0.52 5.33
N GLN A 166 13.01 1.37 6.17
CA GLN A 166 13.32 1.43 7.59
C GLN A 166 12.76 0.22 8.37
N TYR A 167 11.62 -0.34 7.95
CA TYR A 167 11.02 -1.55 8.54
C TYR A 167 11.63 -2.86 7.99
N SER A 168 12.08 -2.84 6.74
CA SER A 168 12.54 -4.04 6.02
C SER A 168 14.02 -4.34 6.24
N VAL A 169 14.85 -3.32 6.48
CA VAL A 169 16.30 -3.51 6.73
C VAL A 169 16.56 -4.22 8.07
N ALA A 170 15.61 -4.15 9.03
CA ALA A 170 15.66 -4.99 10.23
C ALA A 170 15.32 -6.47 9.94
N LYS A 171 14.57 -6.78 8.87
CA LYS A 171 14.18 -8.16 8.50
C LYS A 171 15.17 -8.83 7.54
N SER A 172 16.15 -8.12 6.97
CA SER A 172 17.19 -8.74 6.13
C SER A 172 18.19 -9.62 6.90
N GLY A 173 18.13 -9.65 8.24
CA GLY A 173 19.04 -10.40 9.11
C GLY A 173 18.59 -11.81 9.52
N GLY A 174 17.50 -12.37 8.97
CA GLY A 174 17.03 -13.72 9.34
C GLY A 174 16.43 -13.84 10.75
N GLU A 175 16.23 -12.72 11.46
CA GLU A 175 15.64 -12.68 12.81
C GLU A 175 14.11 -12.56 12.73
N LYS A 176 13.39 -13.52 13.33
CA LYS A 176 11.92 -13.64 13.27
C LYS A 176 11.23 -12.88 14.42
N TYR A 177 11.88 -12.80 15.58
CA TYR A 177 11.31 -12.30 16.84
C TYR A 177 11.82 -10.90 17.20
N GLN A 178 10.97 -10.08 17.82
CA GLN A 178 11.31 -8.73 18.23
C GLN A 178 12.47 -8.72 19.23
N TRP A 179 12.48 -9.66 20.18
CA TRP A 179 13.59 -9.82 21.14
C TRP A 179 14.96 -9.97 20.46
N GLN A 180 15.03 -10.76 19.38
CA GLN A 180 16.26 -10.96 18.61
C GLN A 180 16.69 -9.66 17.94
N ILE A 181 15.75 -8.93 17.35
CA ILE A 181 15.99 -7.61 16.74
C ILE A 181 16.54 -6.62 17.77
N MET A 182 16.02 -6.62 19.01
CA MET A 182 16.54 -5.73 20.05
C MET A 182 18.00 -6.06 20.40
N ARG A 183 18.36 -7.36 20.44
CA ARG A 183 19.76 -7.78 20.62
C ARG A 183 20.65 -7.39 19.44
N SER A 184 20.18 -7.53 18.19
CA SER A 184 20.98 -7.15 17.01
C SER A 184 21.18 -5.64 16.87
N LEU A 185 20.33 -4.83 17.51
CA LEU A 185 20.55 -3.39 17.69
C LEU A 185 21.64 -3.05 18.73
N GLY A 186 22.29 -4.06 19.34
CA GLY A 186 23.36 -3.89 20.31
C GLY A 186 22.87 -3.70 21.75
N ILE A 187 21.61 -4.02 22.04
CA ILE A 187 21.06 -4.00 23.40
C ILE A 187 21.28 -5.39 23.99
N GLU A 188 22.42 -5.60 24.62
CA GLU A 188 22.84 -6.93 25.11
C GLU A 188 22.19 -7.30 26.45
N ASP A 189 21.75 -6.31 27.23
CA ASP A 189 21.11 -6.52 28.52
C ASP A 189 19.64 -6.93 28.34
N ASP A 190 19.35 -8.18 28.70
CA ASP A 190 18.01 -8.76 28.65
C ASP A 190 17.01 -7.98 29.53
N ASP A 191 17.44 -7.50 30.70
CA ASP A 191 16.58 -6.69 31.58
C ASP A 191 16.25 -5.33 30.95
N GLU A 192 17.18 -4.77 30.19
CA GLU A 192 16.93 -3.55 29.42
C GLU A 192 15.96 -3.81 28.26
N ILE A 193 16.14 -4.92 27.52
CA ILE A 193 15.22 -5.31 26.44
C ILE A 193 13.79 -5.42 26.99
N ARG A 194 13.60 -6.06 28.16
CA ARG A 194 12.28 -6.21 28.77
C ARG A 194 11.54 -4.88 28.97
N ARG A 195 12.26 -3.78 29.25
CA ARG A 195 11.64 -2.45 29.44
C ARG A 195 11.01 -1.91 28.16
N PHE A 196 11.45 -2.35 26.98
CA PHE A 196 10.84 -1.98 25.71
C PHE A 196 9.46 -2.63 25.47
N ALA A 197 8.98 -3.50 26.36
CA ALA A 197 7.56 -3.88 26.37
C ALA A 197 6.64 -2.69 26.67
N ASP A 198 7.15 -1.63 27.32
CA ASP A 198 6.47 -0.34 27.44
C ASP A 198 6.86 0.58 26.26
N PRO A 199 5.89 1.02 25.43
CA PRO A 199 6.17 1.93 24.33
C PRO A 199 6.77 3.28 24.76
N GLN A 200 6.54 3.74 25.99
CA GLN A 200 7.13 4.99 26.48
C GLN A 200 8.64 4.87 26.70
N TYR A 201 9.14 3.67 27.02
CA TYR A 201 10.58 3.46 27.20
C TYR A 201 11.36 3.73 25.90
N TRP A 202 10.79 3.41 24.75
CA TRP A 202 11.38 3.70 23.44
C TRP A 202 11.63 5.21 23.25
N ILE A 203 10.69 6.05 23.69
CA ILE A 203 10.77 7.51 23.59
C ILE A 203 11.83 8.05 24.56
N SER A 204 12.05 7.40 25.71
CA SER A 204 13.13 7.76 26.62
C SER A 204 14.50 7.22 26.17
N TYR A 205 14.54 6.14 25.41
CA TYR A 205 15.78 5.45 25.03
C TYR A 205 16.34 5.97 23.70
N PHE A 206 15.60 5.88 22.59
CA PHE A 206 16.17 6.15 21.26
C PHE A 206 16.51 7.62 21.01
N PRO A 207 15.68 8.62 21.36
CA PRO A 207 16.00 10.03 21.08
C PRO A 207 17.32 10.52 21.70
N PRO A 208 17.63 10.29 22.99
CA PRO A 208 18.93 10.69 23.56
C PRO A 208 20.12 9.99 22.88
N HIS A 209 19.96 8.70 22.58
CA HIS A 209 20.96 7.89 21.91
C HIS A 209 21.24 8.35 20.47
N VAL A 210 20.18 8.65 19.71
CA VAL A 210 20.30 9.22 18.36
C VAL A 210 20.91 10.61 18.40
N LYS A 211 20.52 11.45 19.38
CA LYS A 211 21.16 12.76 19.58
C LYS A 211 22.68 12.60 19.77
N GLN A 212 23.10 11.68 20.65
CA GLN A 212 24.52 11.39 20.87
C GLN A 212 25.22 10.93 19.57
N ASP A 213 24.60 10.07 18.77
CA ASP A 213 25.17 9.63 17.48
C ASP A 213 25.38 10.79 16.51
N LEU A 214 24.44 11.73 16.46
CA LEU A 214 24.50 12.91 15.60
C LEU A 214 25.50 13.97 16.13
N GLU A 215 25.64 14.11 17.44
CA GLU A 215 26.69 14.91 18.08
C GLU A 215 28.08 14.34 17.77
N MET A 216 28.24 13.01 17.82
CA MET A 216 29.47 12.32 17.42
C MET A 216 29.77 12.46 15.92
N MET A 217 28.76 12.67 15.08
CA MET A 217 28.96 13.02 13.67
C MET A 217 29.41 14.49 13.49
N GLY A 218 29.19 15.35 14.49
CA GLY A 218 29.58 16.76 14.47
C GLY A 218 28.61 17.66 13.71
N LEU A 219 27.31 17.35 13.72
CA LEU A 219 26.30 18.18 13.05
C LEU A 219 26.21 19.59 13.66
N LYS A 220 25.95 20.58 12.81
CA LYS A 220 25.84 22.00 13.18
C LYS A 220 24.44 22.36 13.71
N VAL A 221 23.98 21.62 14.71
CA VAL A 221 22.59 21.66 15.21
C VAL A 221 22.43 22.51 16.47
N ASP A 222 21.34 23.27 16.56
CA ASP A 222 20.90 23.91 17.82
C ASP A 222 20.02 22.91 18.61
N TRP A 223 20.66 22.17 19.52
CA TRP A 223 20.01 21.10 20.29
C TRP A 223 18.98 21.59 21.31
N ARG A 224 18.95 22.89 21.65
CA ARG A 224 17.89 23.47 22.51
C ARG A 224 16.51 23.39 21.85
N ARG A 225 16.49 23.21 20.52
CA ARG A 225 15.27 23.15 19.70
C ARG A 225 14.84 21.70 19.40
N SER A 226 15.49 20.71 20.01
CA SER A 226 15.12 19.31 19.86
C SER A 226 13.92 18.95 20.71
N PHE A 227 13.06 18.07 20.18
CA PHE A 227 11.82 17.65 20.84
C PHE A 227 11.35 16.28 20.34
N VAL A 228 10.45 15.67 21.11
CA VAL A 228 9.65 14.49 20.71
C VAL A 228 8.21 14.91 20.39
N THR A 229 7.49 14.08 19.65
CA THR A 229 6.28 14.47 18.89
C THR A 229 4.96 13.92 19.43
N THR A 230 4.98 13.10 20.48
CA THR A 230 3.75 12.56 21.08
C THR A 230 3.22 13.48 22.17
N ASP A 231 2.06 13.11 22.73
CA ASP A 231 1.42 13.74 23.89
C ASP A 231 2.29 13.80 25.16
N ILE A 232 3.40 13.04 25.21
CA ILE A 232 4.42 13.15 26.27
C ILE A 232 5.11 14.52 26.27
N ASN A 233 5.16 15.21 25.13
CA ASN A 233 5.62 16.58 25.02
C ASN A 233 4.40 17.52 25.01
N PRO A 234 4.04 18.15 26.14
CA PRO A 234 2.83 18.95 26.21
C PRO A 234 2.87 20.18 25.30
N PHE A 235 4.05 20.72 25.01
CA PHE A 235 4.20 21.89 24.15
C PHE A 235 3.98 21.54 22.68
N TYR A 236 4.53 20.42 22.22
CA TYR A 236 4.30 19.95 20.86
C TYR A 236 2.86 19.45 20.69
N ASP A 237 2.31 18.75 21.68
CA ASP A 237 0.90 18.36 21.69
C ASP A 237 -0.02 19.59 21.53
N SER A 238 0.21 20.64 22.32
CA SER A 238 -0.53 21.89 22.20
C SER A 238 -0.38 22.53 20.81
N PHE A 239 0.80 22.48 20.20
CA PHE A 239 1.04 22.98 18.85
C PHE A 239 0.25 22.19 17.80
N VAL A 240 0.24 20.85 17.88
CA VAL A 240 -0.53 19.99 16.97
C VAL A 240 -2.03 20.20 17.16
N ARG A 241 -2.52 20.31 18.41
CA ARG A 241 -3.93 20.62 18.69
C ARG A 241 -4.33 21.97 18.10
N TRP A 242 -3.47 22.99 18.24
CA TRP A 242 -3.67 24.31 17.61
C TRP A 242 -3.79 24.19 16.08
N GLN A 243 -2.87 23.46 15.44
CA GLN A 243 -2.90 23.23 13.99
C GLN A 243 -4.23 22.59 13.56
N PHE A 244 -4.64 21.52 14.22
CA PHE A 244 -5.84 20.77 13.85
C PHE A 244 -7.12 21.58 14.07
N HIS A 245 -7.19 22.41 15.12
CA HIS A 245 -8.28 23.35 15.28
C HIS A 245 -8.39 24.32 14.09
N HIS A 246 -7.26 24.87 13.61
CA HIS A 246 -7.25 25.76 12.46
C HIS A 246 -7.67 25.05 11.17
N LEU A 247 -7.19 23.82 10.96
CA LEU A 247 -7.58 23.01 9.80
C LEU A 247 -9.09 22.71 9.81
N LYS A 248 -9.67 22.38 10.97
CA LYS A 248 -11.12 22.17 11.11
C LYS A 248 -11.91 23.44 10.88
N GLN A 249 -11.52 24.56 11.50
CA GLN A 249 -12.18 25.86 11.33
C GLN A 249 -12.12 26.34 9.87
N GLY A 250 -11.02 26.05 9.16
CA GLY A 250 -10.86 26.32 7.74
C GLY A 250 -11.56 25.34 6.80
N GLY A 251 -12.36 24.39 7.31
CA GLY A 251 -13.08 23.39 6.52
C GLY A 251 -12.17 22.39 5.78
N LYS A 252 -10.91 22.25 6.23
CA LYS A 252 -9.90 21.35 5.60
C LYS A 252 -9.96 19.93 6.16
N ILE A 253 -10.64 19.73 7.29
CA ILE A 253 -10.89 18.43 7.90
C ILE A 253 -12.38 18.11 7.76
N GLN A 254 -12.68 16.93 7.25
CA GLN A 254 -14.04 16.40 7.15
C GLN A 254 -14.15 15.05 7.86
N PHE A 255 -15.39 14.64 8.12
CA PHE A 255 -15.72 13.35 8.69
C PHE A 255 -16.61 12.61 7.71
N GLY A 256 -16.26 11.37 7.41
CA GLY A 256 -17.04 10.57 6.49
C GLY A 256 -16.56 9.14 6.42
N LYS A 257 -17.32 8.34 5.67
CA LYS A 257 -17.08 6.92 5.51
C LYS A 257 -15.95 6.65 4.52
N ARG A 258 -14.99 5.82 4.92
CA ARG A 258 -13.82 5.46 4.10
C ARG A 258 -13.54 3.97 4.11
N TYR A 259 -13.12 3.47 2.96
CA TYR A 259 -12.68 2.10 2.80
C TYR A 259 -11.35 1.88 3.52
N THR A 260 -11.35 1.01 4.51
CA THR A 260 -10.17 0.66 5.31
C THR A 260 -10.10 -0.84 5.51
N ILE A 261 -8.90 -1.39 5.60
CA ILE A 261 -8.71 -2.78 6.04
C ILE A 261 -9.25 -2.91 7.46
N TYR A 262 -10.09 -3.90 7.71
CA TYR A 262 -10.89 -4.04 8.92
C TYR A 262 -10.91 -5.50 9.35
N SER A 263 -10.86 -5.73 10.65
CA SER A 263 -11.00 -7.07 11.23
C SER A 263 -12.42 -7.20 11.79
N PRO A 264 -13.31 -7.97 11.13
CA PRO A 264 -14.66 -8.24 11.63
C PRO A 264 -14.70 -8.77 13.06
N LYS A 265 -13.77 -9.65 13.43
CA LYS A 265 -13.68 -10.23 14.77
C LYS A 265 -13.27 -9.21 15.81
N ASP A 266 -12.33 -8.33 15.46
CA ASP A 266 -11.83 -7.31 16.39
C ASP A 266 -12.73 -6.07 16.44
N GLY A 267 -13.65 -5.92 15.48
CA GLY A 267 -14.59 -4.81 15.44
C GLY A 267 -13.93 -3.45 15.12
N GLN A 268 -12.70 -3.45 14.58
CA GLN A 268 -11.93 -2.22 14.34
C GLN A 268 -11.12 -2.27 13.02
N PRO A 269 -10.73 -1.10 12.48
CA PRO A 269 -9.74 -1.03 11.41
C PRO A 269 -8.46 -1.81 11.79
N CYS A 270 -8.02 -2.69 10.89
CA CYS A 270 -6.84 -3.52 11.08
C CYS A 270 -5.65 -2.89 10.35
N MET A 271 -4.90 -2.10 11.12
CA MET A 271 -3.71 -1.42 10.62
C MET A 271 -2.52 -2.39 10.54
N ASP A 272 -1.42 -1.99 9.90
CA ASP A 272 -0.31 -2.91 9.60
C ASP A 272 0.21 -3.69 10.82
N HIS A 273 0.23 -3.07 11.99
CA HIS A 273 0.69 -3.70 13.22
C HIS A 273 -0.33 -4.65 13.87
N ASP A 274 -1.61 -4.51 13.54
CA ASP A 274 -2.68 -5.41 13.99
C ASP A 274 -2.69 -6.70 13.15
N ARG A 275 -1.85 -6.78 12.12
CA ARG A 275 -1.80 -7.90 11.18
C ARG A 275 -0.77 -8.95 11.63
N SER A 276 -1.13 -10.21 11.43
CA SER A 276 -0.21 -11.35 11.47
C SER A 276 0.37 -11.63 10.08
N SER A 277 -0.38 -11.31 9.01
CA SER A 277 0.09 -11.37 7.63
C SER A 277 -0.55 -10.28 6.77
N GLY A 278 0.13 -9.89 5.68
CA GLY A 278 -0.38 -8.85 4.79
C GLY A 278 -0.15 -7.43 5.30
N GLU A 279 0.96 -7.18 6.00
CA GLU A 279 1.44 -5.82 6.27
C GLU A 279 1.40 -5.03 4.95
N CYS A 280 0.86 -3.80 4.99
CA CYS A 280 1.02 -2.78 3.95
C CYS A 280 0.13 -2.94 2.72
N ILE A 281 -0.66 -4.01 2.74
CA ILE A 281 -1.77 -4.22 1.82
C ILE A 281 -2.87 -3.18 2.11
N GLY A 282 -3.32 -2.52 1.05
CA GLY A 282 -4.44 -1.57 1.11
C GLY A 282 -5.73 -2.12 0.51
N PRO A 283 -6.83 -1.36 0.62
CA PRO A 283 -8.02 -1.57 -0.18
C PRO A 283 -7.72 -1.36 -1.67
N GLN A 284 -8.14 -2.31 -2.52
CA GLN A 284 -8.13 -2.23 -3.97
C GLN A 284 -9.56 -2.05 -4.48
N GLU A 285 -9.79 -1.02 -5.29
CA GLU A 285 -11.07 -0.79 -5.95
C GLU A 285 -11.23 -1.72 -7.17
N TYR A 286 -12.43 -2.28 -7.31
CA TYR A 286 -12.90 -3.03 -8.48
C TYR A 286 -14.26 -2.49 -8.95
N THR A 287 -14.53 -2.67 -10.23
CA THR A 287 -15.89 -2.54 -10.77
C THR A 287 -16.57 -3.91 -10.68
N LEU A 288 -17.66 -4.00 -9.92
CA LEU A 288 -18.50 -5.20 -9.82
C LEU A 288 -19.58 -5.14 -10.89
N ILE A 289 -19.43 -5.95 -11.93
CA ILE A 289 -20.37 -6.13 -13.04
C ILE A 289 -21.46 -7.13 -12.62
N LYS A 290 -22.72 -6.73 -12.80
CA LYS A 290 -23.88 -7.57 -12.50
C LYS A 290 -24.30 -8.35 -13.75
N LEU A 291 -24.06 -9.65 -13.76
CA LEU A 291 -24.47 -10.54 -14.85
C LEU A 291 -25.81 -11.19 -14.49
N ARG A 292 -26.91 -10.75 -15.11
CA ARG A 292 -28.26 -11.19 -14.74
C ARG A 292 -28.54 -12.60 -15.28
N ILE A 293 -29.05 -13.49 -14.44
CA ILE A 293 -29.56 -14.80 -14.87
C ILE A 293 -30.92 -14.61 -15.56
N ASP A 294 -31.14 -15.31 -16.67
CA ASP A 294 -32.46 -15.35 -17.33
C ASP A 294 -33.53 -15.85 -16.34
N ASP A 295 -34.65 -15.14 -16.25
CA ASP A 295 -35.69 -15.40 -15.25
C ASP A 295 -36.28 -16.83 -15.35
N ASN A 296 -36.26 -17.44 -16.55
CA ASN A 296 -36.75 -18.81 -16.76
C ASN A 296 -35.75 -19.88 -16.32
N HIS A 297 -34.51 -19.48 -15.99
CA HIS A 297 -33.39 -20.37 -15.68
C HIS A 297 -32.85 -20.16 -14.26
N ILE A 298 -33.61 -19.47 -13.40
CA ILE A 298 -33.24 -19.30 -11.99
C ILE A 298 -33.14 -20.69 -11.32
N PRO A 299 -32.02 -21.02 -10.65
CA PRO A 299 -31.85 -22.30 -9.99
C PRO A 299 -32.98 -22.60 -8.99
N GLU A 300 -33.43 -23.86 -8.92
CA GLU A 300 -34.55 -24.27 -8.05
C GLU A 300 -34.38 -23.85 -6.59
N LYS A 301 -33.15 -23.93 -6.07
CA LYS A 301 -32.79 -23.52 -4.70
C LYS A 301 -33.10 -22.03 -4.42
N LEU A 302 -33.18 -21.19 -5.45
CA LEU A 302 -33.42 -19.74 -5.31
C LEU A 302 -34.85 -19.31 -5.63
N LYS A 303 -35.63 -20.11 -6.35
CA LYS A 303 -37.01 -19.75 -6.71
C LYS A 303 -37.88 -19.33 -5.52
N PRO A 304 -37.82 -19.97 -4.32
CA PRO A 304 -38.61 -19.54 -3.17
C PRO A 304 -38.23 -18.16 -2.63
N HIS A 305 -37.03 -17.68 -2.93
CA HIS A 305 -36.48 -16.41 -2.45
C HIS A 305 -36.65 -15.26 -3.45
N VAL A 306 -37.05 -15.57 -4.69
CA VAL A 306 -37.33 -14.57 -5.72
C VAL A 306 -38.78 -14.13 -5.60
N THR A 307 -38.96 -12.87 -5.22
CA THR A 307 -40.28 -12.25 -5.02
C THR A 307 -40.53 -11.17 -6.06
N SER A 308 -41.75 -10.63 -6.13
CA SER A 308 -42.07 -9.50 -7.01
C SER A 308 -41.26 -8.22 -6.72
N SER A 309 -40.68 -8.10 -5.52
CA SER A 309 -39.78 -7.00 -5.12
C SER A 309 -38.31 -7.26 -5.44
N THR A 310 -37.94 -8.48 -5.83
CA THR A 310 -36.56 -8.82 -6.18
C THR A 310 -36.22 -8.25 -7.55
N THR A 311 -35.25 -7.34 -7.63
CA THR A 311 -34.84 -6.68 -8.89
C THR A 311 -34.21 -7.66 -9.91
N GLY A 312 -33.61 -8.74 -9.41
CA GLY A 312 -33.08 -9.84 -10.23
C GLY A 312 -32.12 -10.72 -9.43
N VAL A 313 -31.66 -11.80 -10.08
CA VAL A 313 -30.58 -12.67 -9.59
C VAL A 313 -29.36 -12.47 -10.48
N TYR A 314 -28.22 -12.14 -9.88
CA TYR A 314 -27.02 -11.77 -10.61
C TYR A 314 -25.79 -12.53 -10.13
N PHE A 315 -24.91 -12.90 -11.05
CA PHE A 315 -23.53 -13.18 -10.71
C PHE A 315 -22.77 -11.85 -10.54
N ALA A 316 -22.07 -11.72 -9.42
CA ALA A 316 -21.29 -10.53 -9.11
C ALA A 316 -19.85 -10.73 -9.61
N ALA A 317 -19.55 -10.34 -10.84
CA ALA A 317 -18.21 -10.47 -11.41
C ALA A 317 -17.39 -9.21 -11.20
N VAL A 318 -16.12 -9.31 -10.79
CA VAL A 318 -15.27 -8.12 -10.55
C VAL A 318 -14.22 -7.95 -11.65
N THR A 319 -13.98 -6.70 -12.04
CA THR A 319 -12.97 -6.34 -13.04
C THR A 319 -12.25 -5.04 -12.70
N LEU A 320 -10.97 -4.97 -13.07
CA LEU A 320 -10.17 -3.73 -13.07
C LEU A 320 -10.25 -3.00 -14.42
N ARG A 321 -10.92 -3.60 -15.41
CA ARG A 321 -10.97 -3.13 -16.80
C ARG A 321 -12.42 -3.04 -17.28
N PRO A 322 -13.23 -2.13 -16.74
CA PRO A 322 -14.63 -1.98 -17.14
C PRO A 322 -14.80 -1.61 -18.62
N GLU A 323 -13.79 -1.00 -19.24
CA GLU A 323 -13.79 -0.66 -20.66
C GLU A 323 -13.89 -1.89 -21.57
N THR A 324 -13.49 -3.07 -21.09
CA THR A 324 -13.45 -4.28 -21.92
C THR A 324 -14.78 -5.02 -21.97
N MET A 325 -15.79 -4.59 -21.21
CA MET A 325 -17.06 -5.31 -21.08
C MET A 325 -17.86 -5.45 -22.38
N TYR A 326 -17.55 -4.65 -23.41
CA TYR A 326 -18.10 -4.83 -24.76
C TYR A 326 -17.72 -6.17 -25.40
N GLY A 327 -16.58 -6.76 -25.01
CA GLY A 327 -16.03 -7.98 -25.62
C GLY A 327 -16.36 -9.26 -24.85
N GLN A 328 -17.35 -9.24 -23.96
CA GLN A 328 -17.68 -10.41 -23.15
C GLN A 328 -18.27 -11.53 -24.00
N THR A 329 -17.68 -12.73 -23.92
CA THR A 329 -18.20 -13.95 -24.59
C THR A 329 -18.93 -14.89 -23.65
N ASN A 330 -18.53 -14.92 -22.37
CA ASN A 330 -19.05 -15.83 -21.36
C ASN A 330 -18.70 -15.35 -19.95
N CYS A 331 -19.14 -16.09 -18.93
CA CYS A 331 -18.75 -15.94 -17.54
C CYS A 331 -17.97 -17.19 -17.10
N TRP A 332 -16.96 -17.00 -16.25
CA TRP A 332 -16.15 -18.09 -15.70
C TRP A 332 -16.45 -18.34 -14.22
N LEU A 333 -16.62 -19.61 -13.87
CA LEU A 333 -16.61 -20.10 -12.49
C LEU A 333 -15.65 -21.28 -12.37
N HIS A 334 -15.11 -21.47 -11.17
CA HIS A 334 -14.35 -22.69 -10.86
C HIS A 334 -15.33 -23.83 -10.54
N PRO A 335 -15.15 -25.05 -11.08
CA PRO A 335 -16.08 -26.16 -10.84
C PRO A 335 -16.19 -26.56 -9.36
N ASP A 336 -15.08 -26.46 -8.62
CA ASP A 336 -14.97 -26.98 -7.26
C ASP A 336 -15.08 -25.90 -6.16
N ILE A 337 -15.26 -24.62 -6.52
CA ILE A 337 -15.44 -23.54 -5.53
C ILE A 337 -16.90 -23.50 -5.07
N HIS A 338 -17.10 -23.22 -3.79
CA HIS A 338 -18.42 -22.99 -3.22
C HIS A 338 -18.85 -21.52 -3.37
N TYR A 339 -20.04 -21.34 -3.94
CA TYR A 339 -20.69 -20.05 -4.14
C TYR A 339 -21.92 -19.95 -3.24
N VAL A 340 -22.17 -18.74 -2.74
CA VAL A 340 -23.36 -18.40 -1.95
C VAL A 340 -24.18 -17.38 -2.71
N ALA A 341 -25.50 -17.52 -2.62
CA ALA A 341 -26.44 -16.49 -3.02
C ALA A 341 -26.94 -15.77 -1.77
N PHE A 342 -26.87 -14.44 -1.76
CA PHE A 342 -27.29 -13.64 -0.60
C PHE A 342 -28.10 -12.42 -1.03
N GLU A 343 -28.98 -11.97 -0.14
CA GLU A 343 -29.80 -10.77 -0.35
C GLU A 343 -29.00 -9.49 -0.12
N THR A 344 -29.14 -8.54 -1.03
CA THR A 344 -28.57 -7.19 -0.91
C THR A 344 -29.67 -6.15 -0.76
N ARG A 345 -29.31 -4.99 -0.20
CA ARG A 345 -30.24 -3.87 0.01
C ARG A 345 -30.68 -3.23 -1.31
N LEU A 346 -29.77 -3.11 -2.28
CA LEU A 346 -29.96 -2.30 -3.49
C LEU A 346 -29.69 -3.04 -4.81
N HIS A 347 -29.22 -4.28 -4.77
CA HIS A 347 -28.71 -4.98 -5.96
C HIS A 347 -29.36 -6.34 -6.22
N GLY A 348 -30.50 -6.62 -5.58
CA GLY A 348 -31.20 -7.90 -5.71
C GLY A 348 -30.45 -9.03 -5.01
N ILE A 349 -30.49 -10.24 -5.59
CA ILE A 349 -29.76 -11.39 -5.08
C ILE A 349 -28.44 -11.51 -5.85
N LEU A 350 -27.31 -11.50 -5.13
CA LEU A 350 -25.99 -11.68 -5.71
C LEU A 350 -25.44 -13.08 -5.43
N ILE A 351 -24.80 -13.68 -6.43
CA ILE A 351 -24.07 -14.95 -6.34
C ILE A 351 -22.56 -14.67 -6.44
N CYS A 352 -21.82 -15.07 -5.41
CA CYS A 352 -20.36 -14.94 -5.30
C CYS A 352 -19.79 -15.92 -4.26
N THR A 353 -18.48 -15.91 -4.01
CA THR A 353 -17.89 -16.68 -2.90
C THR A 353 -18.36 -16.15 -1.54
N ARG A 354 -18.36 -17.01 -0.52
CA ARG A 354 -18.71 -16.62 0.87
C ARG A 354 -17.82 -15.49 1.39
N ARG A 355 -16.53 -15.51 1.04
CA ARG A 355 -15.58 -14.43 1.38
C ARG A 355 -16.03 -13.09 0.81
N ALA A 356 -16.42 -13.05 -0.46
CA ALA A 356 -16.87 -11.82 -1.09
C ALA A 356 -18.18 -11.30 -0.50
N ALA A 357 -19.14 -12.18 -0.22
CA ALA A 357 -20.38 -11.80 0.48
C ALA A 357 -20.10 -11.20 1.87
N ARG A 358 -19.18 -11.81 2.63
CA ARG A 358 -18.70 -11.29 3.92
C ARG A 358 -18.08 -9.90 3.76
N ASN A 359 -17.21 -9.70 2.77
CA ASN A 359 -16.56 -8.41 2.51
C ASN A 359 -17.59 -7.32 2.13
N MET A 360 -18.56 -7.64 1.26
CA MET A 360 -19.65 -6.75 0.87
C MET A 360 -20.54 -6.32 2.05
N ALA A 361 -20.73 -7.20 3.03
CA ALA A 361 -21.52 -6.88 4.24
C ALA A 361 -20.94 -5.70 5.04
N TYR A 362 -19.62 -5.47 4.97
CA TYR A 362 -18.94 -4.34 5.61
C TYR A 362 -18.84 -3.09 4.71
N GLN A 363 -19.43 -3.13 3.51
CA GLN A 363 -19.41 -2.05 2.52
C GLN A 363 -20.83 -1.55 2.19
N GLU A 364 -21.77 -1.79 3.10
CA GLU A 364 -23.18 -1.37 2.99
C GLU A 364 -23.99 -2.01 1.86
N PHE A 365 -23.55 -3.16 1.33
CA PHE A 365 -24.33 -3.93 0.37
C PHE A 365 -25.56 -4.59 1.01
N THR A 366 -25.51 -4.88 2.31
CA THR A 366 -26.55 -5.60 3.04
C THR A 366 -27.37 -4.67 3.93
N ASN A 367 -28.53 -5.14 4.38
CA ASN A 367 -29.44 -4.38 5.23
C ASN A 367 -28.86 -4.05 6.61
N VAL A 368 -28.01 -4.93 7.13
CA VAL A 368 -27.37 -4.79 8.45
C VAL A 368 -25.86 -4.86 8.26
N TYR A 369 -25.15 -3.83 8.72
CA TYR A 369 -23.70 -3.73 8.59
C TYR A 369 -22.99 -4.95 9.20
N GLY A 370 -22.09 -5.55 8.42
CA GLY A 370 -21.31 -6.73 8.81
C GLY A 370 -22.09 -8.06 8.80
N GLN A 371 -23.38 -8.05 8.46
CA GLN A 371 -24.23 -9.24 8.40
C GLN A 371 -24.78 -9.48 7.00
N TYR A 372 -24.87 -10.74 6.59
CA TYR A 372 -25.45 -11.16 5.32
C TYR A 372 -26.25 -12.45 5.52
N ILE A 373 -27.34 -12.59 4.77
CA ILE A 373 -28.24 -13.75 4.85
C ILE A 373 -27.99 -14.62 3.63
N VAL A 374 -27.47 -15.82 3.84
CA VAL A 374 -27.30 -16.82 2.78
C VAL A 374 -28.65 -17.45 2.48
N LEU A 375 -29.08 -17.32 1.22
CA LEU A 375 -30.35 -17.87 0.72
C LEU A 375 -30.14 -19.28 0.16
N ALA A 376 -29.03 -19.50 -0.55
CA ALA A 376 -28.68 -20.78 -1.13
C ALA A 376 -27.16 -20.93 -1.31
N GLU A 377 -26.72 -22.19 -1.40
CA GLU A 377 -25.33 -22.56 -1.68
C GLU A 377 -25.23 -23.49 -2.88
N PHE A 378 -24.17 -23.29 -3.67
CA PHE A 378 -23.91 -24.00 -4.91
C PHE A 378 -22.44 -24.37 -5.02
N LEU A 379 -22.16 -25.55 -5.51
CA LEU A 379 -20.87 -25.86 -6.12
C LEU A 379 -20.84 -25.23 -7.52
N GLY A 380 -19.70 -24.66 -7.95
CA GLY A 380 -19.63 -23.96 -9.24
C GLY A 380 -20.07 -24.83 -10.44
N SER A 381 -19.84 -26.13 -10.38
CA SER A 381 -20.31 -27.09 -11.38
C SER A 381 -21.82 -27.22 -11.52
N GLU A 382 -22.60 -26.87 -10.50
CA GLU A 382 -24.08 -26.84 -10.55
C GLU A 382 -24.60 -25.65 -11.40
N LEU A 383 -23.77 -24.65 -11.65
CA LEU A 383 -24.16 -23.37 -12.26
C LEU A 383 -23.75 -23.26 -13.73
N PHE A 384 -23.03 -24.25 -14.27
CA PHE A 384 -22.59 -24.25 -15.65
C PHE A 384 -23.76 -24.34 -16.65
N GLY A 385 -23.61 -23.62 -17.76
CA GLY A 385 -24.61 -23.57 -18.83
C GLY A 385 -25.79 -22.64 -18.56
N LEU A 386 -25.83 -21.95 -17.41
CA LEU A 386 -26.85 -20.93 -17.15
C LEU A 386 -26.73 -19.77 -18.15
N PRO A 387 -27.84 -19.35 -18.79
CA PRO A 387 -27.86 -18.19 -19.68
C PRO A 387 -27.88 -16.89 -18.87
N LEU A 388 -27.06 -15.94 -19.31
CA LEU A 388 -26.84 -14.65 -18.67
C LEU A 388 -27.06 -13.50 -19.65
N HIS A 389 -27.57 -12.39 -19.12
CA HIS A 389 -27.52 -11.08 -19.76
C HIS A 389 -26.37 -10.28 -19.14
N ALA A 390 -25.33 -10.03 -19.93
CA ALA A 390 -24.17 -9.26 -19.52
C ALA A 390 -24.29 -7.79 -19.98
N PRO A 391 -23.84 -6.80 -19.18
CA PRO A 391 -23.80 -5.41 -19.60
C PRO A 391 -22.84 -5.19 -20.79
N LEU A 392 -23.18 -4.26 -21.70
CA LEU A 392 -22.37 -3.78 -22.84
C LEU A 392 -21.98 -4.80 -23.92
N THR A 393 -22.08 -6.11 -23.68
CA THR A 393 -21.69 -7.14 -24.67
C THR A 393 -22.49 -7.03 -25.97
N HIS A 394 -21.85 -7.43 -27.07
CA HIS A 394 -22.52 -7.62 -28.36
C HIS A 394 -23.48 -8.82 -28.37
N TYR A 395 -23.23 -9.84 -27.53
CA TYR A 395 -24.04 -11.05 -27.50
C TYR A 395 -25.28 -10.88 -26.64
N LYS A 396 -26.47 -11.15 -27.20
CA LYS A 396 -27.75 -11.05 -26.47
C LYS A 396 -27.79 -11.93 -25.19
N THR A 397 -27.15 -13.09 -25.27
CA THR A 397 -27.04 -14.07 -24.18
C THR A 397 -25.63 -14.63 -24.17
N VAL A 398 -25.04 -14.72 -23.00
CA VAL A 398 -23.76 -15.41 -22.74
C VAL A 398 -23.98 -16.52 -21.71
N TYR A 399 -23.02 -17.43 -21.52
CA TYR A 399 -23.20 -18.58 -20.63
C TYR A 399 -22.15 -18.66 -19.53
N VAL A 400 -22.48 -19.35 -18.44
CA VAL A 400 -21.53 -19.72 -17.38
C VAL A 400 -20.72 -20.95 -17.83
N LEU A 401 -19.39 -20.85 -17.83
CA LEU A 401 -18.46 -21.89 -18.28
C LEU A 401 -17.38 -22.18 -17.22
N PRO A 402 -16.75 -23.38 -17.26
CA PRO A 402 -15.70 -23.76 -16.31
C PRO A 402 -14.33 -23.12 -16.59
N MET A 403 -13.65 -22.63 -15.55
CA MET A 403 -12.25 -22.20 -15.60
C MET A 403 -11.47 -22.71 -14.38
N MET A 404 -10.38 -23.44 -14.61
CA MET A 404 -9.65 -24.16 -13.54
C MET A 404 -8.64 -23.29 -12.78
N THR A 405 -8.36 -22.09 -13.28
CA THR A 405 -7.32 -21.20 -12.76
C THR A 405 -7.84 -20.13 -11.80
N ILE A 406 -9.17 -20.03 -11.66
CA ILE A 406 -9.81 -19.11 -10.71
C ILE A 406 -9.44 -19.52 -9.29
N LYS A 407 -9.04 -18.54 -8.49
CA LYS A 407 -8.73 -18.74 -7.07
C LYS A 407 -9.87 -18.21 -6.20
N GLU A 408 -10.21 -18.95 -5.15
CA GLU A 408 -11.24 -18.56 -4.19
C GLU A 408 -10.86 -17.33 -3.36
N ASP A 409 -9.55 -17.09 -3.19
CA ASP A 409 -8.99 -16.03 -2.36
C ASP A 409 -8.78 -14.70 -3.12
N GLN A 410 -9.35 -14.56 -4.32
CA GLN A 410 -9.26 -13.35 -5.15
C GLN A 410 -10.61 -12.98 -5.76
N GLY A 411 -11.03 -11.73 -5.58
CA GLY A 411 -12.27 -11.22 -6.15
C GLY A 411 -13.50 -11.91 -5.56
N THR A 412 -14.51 -12.09 -6.42
CA THR A 412 -15.79 -12.72 -6.06
C THR A 412 -15.85 -14.19 -6.41
N GLY A 413 -14.77 -14.77 -6.95
CA GLY A 413 -14.74 -16.08 -7.61
C GLY A 413 -15.54 -16.15 -8.91
N VAL A 414 -16.10 -15.03 -9.37
CA VAL A 414 -16.83 -14.89 -10.64
C VAL A 414 -16.03 -13.96 -11.56
N VAL A 415 -15.69 -14.43 -12.75
CA VAL A 415 -14.85 -13.68 -13.69
C VAL A 415 -15.59 -13.46 -15.01
N THR A 416 -15.53 -12.26 -15.56
CA THR A 416 -16.01 -11.94 -16.91
C THR A 416 -15.00 -12.42 -17.95
N SER A 417 -15.45 -13.07 -19.02
CA SER A 417 -14.55 -13.55 -20.08
C SER A 417 -14.46 -12.56 -21.24
N VAL A 418 -13.30 -11.93 -21.42
CA VAL A 418 -13.02 -11.02 -22.55
C VAL A 418 -11.82 -11.52 -23.36
N PRO A 419 -12.01 -12.53 -24.21
CA PRO A 419 -10.92 -13.26 -24.88
C PRO A 419 -10.20 -12.45 -25.96
N SER A 420 -10.64 -11.23 -26.29
CA SER A 420 -9.93 -10.31 -27.18
C SER A 420 -8.71 -9.66 -26.52
N ASP A 421 -8.79 -9.43 -25.20
CA ASP A 421 -7.85 -8.57 -24.44
C ASP A 421 -7.31 -9.22 -23.16
N SER A 422 -7.74 -10.46 -22.86
CA SER A 422 -7.30 -11.26 -21.72
C SER A 422 -6.76 -12.62 -22.19
N PRO A 423 -5.44 -12.90 -22.02
CA PRO A 423 -4.83 -14.15 -22.45
C PRO A 423 -5.42 -15.37 -21.72
N ASP A 424 -5.72 -15.21 -20.43
CA ASP A 424 -6.37 -16.24 -19.61
C ASP A 424 -7.74 -16.63 -20.19
N ASP A 425 -8.54 -15.64 -20.59
CA ASP A 425 -9.89 -15.87 -21.15
C ASP A 425 -9.82 -16.51 -22.53
N TYR A 426 -8.92 -16.03 -23.40
CA TYR A 426 -8.72 -16.60 -24.73
C TYR A 426 -8.34 -18.07 -24.66
N THR A 427 -7.36 -18.40 -23.83
CA THR A 427 -6.87 -19.79 -23.70
C THR A 427 -7.90 -20.71 -23.06
N ALA A 428 -8.63 -20.25 -22.03
CA ALA A 428 -9.71 -21.02 -21.43
C ALA A 428 -10.87 -21.28 -22.42
N LEU A 429 -11.25 -20.27 -23.23
CA LEU A 429 -12.27 -20.43 -24.26
C LEU A 429 -11.84 -21.42 -25.34
N MET A 430 -10.60 -21.31 -25.83
CA MET A 430 -10.05 -22.23 -26.83
C MET A 430 -9.92 -23.65 -26.28
N ASP A 431 -9.54 -23.81 -25.01
CA ASP A 431 -9.48 -25.10 -24.34
C ASP A 431 -10.85 -25.80 -24.35
N ILE A 432 -11.93 -25.09 -24.01
CA ILE A 432 -13.28 -25.66 -24.02
C ILE A 432 -13.74 -25.96 -25.45
N LYS A 433 -13.45 -25.09 -26.42
CA LYS A 433 -13.76 -25.35 -27.83
C LYS A 433 -13.07 -26.61 -28.35
N ASN A 434 -11.80 -26.80 -28.01
CA ASN A 434 -10.97 -27.88 -28.57
C ASN A 434 -11.09 -29.21 -27.80
N LYS A 435 -11.32 -29.19 -26.48
CA LYS A 435 -11.31 -30.40 -25.64
C LYS A 435 -12.73 -30.94 -25.45
N VAL A 436 -13.14 -31.88 -26.30
CA VAL A 436 -14.45 -32.58 -26.22
C VAL A 436 -14.71 -33.16 -24.83
N ASN A 437 -13.73 -33.86 -24.25
CA ASN A 437 -13.86 -34.47 -22.92
C ASN A 437 -14.19 -33.45 -21.81
N LEU A 438 -13.72 -32.21 -21.93
CA LEU A 438 -14.01 -31.15 -20.95
C LEU A 438 -15.47 -30.70 -21.06
N ARG A 439 -16.01 -30.64 -22.28
CA ARG A 439 -17.41 -30.31 -22.56
C ARG A 439 -18.34 -31.40 -22.05
N GLU A 440 -18.02 -32.66 -22.31
CA GLU A 440 -18.78 -33.82 -21.83
C GLU A 440 -18.78 -33.90 -20.31
N LYS A 441 -17.61 -33.70 -19.66
CA LYS A 441 -17.49 -33.75 -18.20
C LYS A 441 -18.41 -32.76 -17.49
N TYR A 442 -18.55 -31.55 -18.03
CA TYR A 442 -19.34 -30.47 -17.42
C TYR A 442 -20.66 -30.18 -18.15
N ASN A 443 -21.09 -31.08 -19.04
CA ASN A 443 -22.33 -30.98 -19.80
C ASN A 443 -22.51 -29.64 -20.56
N ILE A 444 -21.43 -29.12 -21.14
CA ILE A 444 -21.43 -27.88 -21.92
C ILE A 444 -21.86 -28.17 -23.36
N LYS A 445 -22.96 -27.55 -23.80
CA LYS A 445 -23.47 -27.71 -25.17
C LYS A 445 -22.64 -26.91 -26.16
N GLU A 446 -22.52 -27.41 -27.39
CA GLU A 446 -21.80 -26.73 -28.47
C GLU A 446 -22.38 -25.35 -28.80
N SER A 447 -23.71 -25.20 -28.69
CA SER A 447 -24.41 -23.93 -28.88
C SER A 447 -24.00 -22.84 -27.89
N MET A 448 -23.39 -23.21 -26.75
CA MET A 448 -22.92 -22.27 -25.73
C MET A 448 -21.51 -21.73 -25.99
N ILE A 449 -20.80 -22.28 -26.99
CA ILE A 449 -19.37 -21.98 -27.21
C ILE A 449 -19.03 -21.68 -28.68
N ILE A 450 -19.60 -22.42 -29.64
CA ILE A 450 -19.23 -22.31 -31.05
C ILE A 450 -19.53 -20.90 -31.60
N PRO A 451 -20.70 -20.28 -31.33
CA PRO A 451 -21.02 -18.95 -31.84
C PRO A 451 -20.22 -17.80 -31.20
N TYR A 452 -19.40 -18.08 -30.19
CA TYR A 452 -18.77 -17.06 -29.35
C TYR A 452 -17.30 -16.93 -29.71
N ASP A 453 -16.99 -16.01 -30.64
CA ASP A 453 -15.63 -15.65 -31.01
C ASP A 453 -15.19 -14.35 -30.31
N PRO A 454 -13.86 -14.14 -30.14
CA PRO A 454 -13.33 -12.89 -29.62
C PRO A 454 -13.82 -11.67 -30.41
N VAL A 455 -14.25 -10.64 -29.69
CA VAL A 455 -14.82 -9.41 -30.27
C VAL A 455 -13.76 -8.33 -30.32
N GLU A 456 -13.56 -7.69 -31.47
CA GLU A 456 -12.64 -6.55 -31.61
C GLU A 456 -13.15 -5.34 -30.83
N ILE A 457 -12.48 -5.00 -29.72
CA ILE A 457 -12.91 -3.88 -28.85
C ILE A 457 -11.83 -2.81 -28.64
N ILE A 458 -10.55 -3.19 -28.68
CA ILE A 458 -9.42 -2.27 -28.48
C ILE A 458 -8.37 -2.58 -29.55
N GLU A 459 -7.88 -1.54 -30.20
CA GLU A 459 -6.73 -1.62 -31.09
C GLU A 459 -5.47 -1.23 -30.32
N LEU A 460 -4.46 -2.10 -30.37
CA LEU A 460 -3.21 -1.96 -29.63
C LEU A 460 -2.02 -2.32 -30.51
N GLU A 461 -1.20 -1.34 -30.89
CA GLU A 461 0.04 -1.61 -31.64
C GLU A 461 1.15 -2.21 -30.72
N PRO A 462 1.90 -3.24 -31.15
CA PRO A 462 1.88 -3.95 -32.44
C PRO A 462 0.96 -5.20 -32.47
N TYR A 463 0.07 -5.37 -31.48
CA TYR A 463 -0.74 -6.58 -31.30
C TYR A 463 -2.05 -6.59 -32.11
N GLY A 464 -2.45 -5.46 -32.68
CA GLY A 464 -3.65 -5.28 -33.49
C GLY A 464 -4.94 -5.19 -32.64
N ARG A 465 -6.06 -5.61 -33.23
CA ARG A 465 -7.42 -5.50 -32.63
C ARG A 465 -7.82 -6.67 -31.74
N LEU A 466 -7.01 -7.73 -31.75
CA LEU A 466 -7.17 -8.95 -30.97
C LEU A 466 -5.85 -9.21 -30.23
N ALA A 467 -5.55 -8.38 -29.24
CA ALA A 467 -4.26 -8.37 -28.58
C ALA A 467 -3.95 -9.71 -27.87
N ALA A 468 -4.93 -10.28 -27.16
CA ALA A 468 -4.75 -11.55 -26.44
C ALA A 468 -4.54 -12.75 -27.40
N PRO A 469 -5.34 -12.94 -28.47
CA PRO A 469 -5.06 -13.97 -29.47
C PRO A 469 -3.67 -13.82 -30.12
N THR A 470 -3.29 -12.60 -30.49
CA THR A 470 -1.99 -12.32 -31.13
C THR A 470 -0.82 -12.69 -30.21
N ILE A 471 -0.83 -12.22 -28.95
CA ILE A 471 0.27 -12.51 -28.02
C ILE A 471 0.33 -13.99 -27.62
N CYS A 472 -0.82 -14.64 -27.44
CA CYS A 472 -0.87 -16.08 -27.16
C CYS A 472 -0.24 -16.89 -28.30
N SER A 473 -0.51 -16.52 -29.55
CA SER A 473 0.10 -17.13 -30.73
C SER A 473 1.62 -16.88 -30.78
N GLN A 474 2.06 -15.63 -30.58
CA GLN A 474 3.48 -15.27 -30.58
C GLN A 474 4.28 -16.02 -29.49
N MET A 475 3.70 -16.18 -28.30
CA MET A 475 4.32 -16.86 -27.15
C MET A 475 4.09 -18.38 -27.16
N ARG A 476 3.36 -18.91 -28.15
CA ARG A 476 3.01 -20.33 -28.29
C ARG A 476 2.38 -20.90 -27.01
N ILE A 477 1.39 -20.17 -26.49
CA ILE A 477 0.58 -20.59 -25.35
C ILE A 477 -0.49 -21.57 -25.86
N GLN A 478 -0.58 -22.75 -25.25
CA GLN A 478 -1.44 -23.84 -25.76
C GLN A 478 -2.55 -24.23 -24.79
N SER A 479 -2.45 -23.85 -23.52
CA SER A 479 -3.36 -24.29 -22.47
C SER A 479 -3.50 -23.23 -21.40
N GLN A 480 -4.66 -23.17 -20.75
CA GLN A 480 -4.86 -22.32 -19.56
C GLN A 480 -3.91 -22.71 -18.38
N ASN A 481 -3.23 -23.85 -18.48
CA ASN A 481 -2.27 -24.31 -17.48
C ASN A 481 -0.87 -23.70 -17.65
N ASP A 482 -0.59 -22.97 -18.74
CA ASP A 482 0.71 -22.32 -19.02
C ASP A 482 0.89 -21.02 -18.18
N ARG A 483 0.79 -21.15 -16.85
CA ARG A 483 0.65 -20.02 -15.90
C ARG A 483 1.71 -18.93 -16.05
N ASP A 484 2.98 -19.30 -16.14
CA ASP A 484 4.07 -18.33 -16.20
C ASP A 484 4.04 -17.53 -17.51
N LYS A 485 3.74 -18.19 -18.63
CA LYS A 485 3.61 -17.53 -19.94
C LYS A 485 2.37 -16.64 -20.01
N LEU A 486 1.27 -17.07 -19.42
CA LEU A 486 0.03 -16.29 -19.34
C LEU A 486 0.23 -15.02 -18.50
N LEU A 487 0.95 -15.13 -17.38
CA LEU A 487 1.30 -13.98 -16.55
C LEU A 487 2.15 -12.97 -17.32
N GLU A 488 3.22 -13.43 -17.98
CA GLU A 488 4.08 -12.59 -18.82
C GLU A 488 3.29 -11.94 -19.98
N ALA A 489 2.40 -12.68 -20.63
CA ALA A 489 1.54 -12.15 -21.70
C ALA A 489 0.60 -11.06 -21.18
N LYS A 490 -0.02 -11.30 -20.01
CA LYS A 490 -0.94 -10.36 -19.37
C LYS A 490 -0.26 -9.04 -19.04
N GLU A 491 0.93 -9.08 -18.45
CA GLU A 491 1.69 -7.88 -18.08
C GLU A 491 2.07 -7.03 -19.29
N LYS A 492 2.50 -7.68 -20.39
CA LYS A 492 2.86 -6.97 -21.64
C LYS A 492 1.69 -6.21 -22.24
N ILE A 493 0.50 -6.79 -22.25
CA ILE A 493 -0.65 -6.14 -22.89
C ILE A 493 -1.43 -5.22 -21.96
N TYR A 494 -1.55 -5.52 -20.65
CA TYR A 494 -2.42 -4.74 -19.75
C TYR A 494 -1.93 -3.30 -19.58
N THR A 495 -0.66 -3.12 -19.24
CA THR A 495 -0.09 -1.78 -19.03
C THR A 495 -0.08 -0.99 -20.33
N LYS A 496 0.29 -1.63 -21.45
CA LYS A 496 0.33 -0.97 -22.75
C LYS A 496 -1.06 -0.60 -23.25
N SER A 497 -2.03 -1.51 -23.14
CA SER A 497 -3.43 -1.28 -23.51
C SER A 497 -4.03 -0.10 -22.75
N PHE A 498 -3.65 0.09 -21.49
CA PHE A 498 -4.14 1.22 -20.70
C PHE A 498 -3.72 2.59 -21.26
N TYR A 499 -2.45 2.74 -21.66
CA TYR A 499 -1.92 4.04 -22.13
C TYR A 499 -2.04 4.28 -23.64
N ASP A 500 -1.85 3.21 -24.43
CA ASP A 500 -1.75 3.29 -25.88
C ASP A 500 -2.96 2.69 -26.60
N GLY A 501 -3.81 1.92 -25.91
CA GLY A 501 -4.97 1.27 -26.50
C GLY A 501 -6.02 2.29 -26.94
N ILE A 502 -6.58 2.07 -28.13
CA ILE A 502 -7.67 2.87 -28.70
C ILE A 502 -8.94 2.04 -28.68
N LEU A 503 -9.98 2.55 -28.04
CA LEU A 503 -11.28 1.88 -27.97
C LEU A 503 -11.99 1.94 -29.34
N LEU A 504 -12.50 0.82 -29.83
CA LEU A 504 -13.15 0.71 -31.15
C LEU A 504 -14.68 0.76 -31.09
N VAL A 505 -15.26 0.55 -29.92
CA VAL A 505 -16.69 0.28 -29.74
C VAL A 505 -17.33 1.17 -28.67
N GLY A 506 -18.66 1.24 -28.71
CA GLY A 506 -19.45 1.95 -27.71
C GLY A 506 -19.45 3.47 -27.87
N LYS A 507 -20.00 4.15 -26.86
CA LYS A 507 -20.20 5.61 -26.82
C LYS A 507 -18.89 6.40 -26.92
N TYR A 508 -17.78 5.82 -26.46
CA TYR A 508 -16.47 6.46 -26.40
C TYR A 508 -15.48 5.89 -27.44
N ALA A 509 -15.98 5.33 -28.53
CA ALA A 509 -15.13 4.84 -29.61
C ALA A 509 -14.17 5.93 -30.14
N ASN A 510 -13.00 5.51 -30.61
CA ASN A 510 -11.88 6.34 -31.09
C ASN A 510 -11.22 7.21 -30.02
N THR A 511 -11.37 6.87 -28.74
CA THR A 511 -10.66 7.52 -27.63
C THR A 511 -9.65 6.57 -27.00
N LYS A 512 -8.66 7.12 -26.27
CA LYS A 512 -7.70 6.30 -25.52
C LYS A 512 -8.39 5.60 -24.36
N VAL A 513 -7.99 4.36 -24.09
CA VAL A 513 -8.48 3.56 -22.96
C VAL A 513 -8.32 4.32 -21.64
N PHE A 514 -7.18 5.00 -21.44
CA PHE A 514 -6.91 5.85 -20.29
C PHE A 514 -8.05 6.83 -19.97
N ASP A 515 -8.56 7.52 -21.00
CA ASP A 515 -9.60 8.53 -20.87
C ASP A 515 -11.01 7.89 -20.76
N ALA A 516 -11.25 6.84 -21.54
CA ALA A 516 -12.57 6.18 -21.62
C ALA A 516 -12.92 5.36 -20.38
N LYS A 517 -11.91 4.75 -19.73
CA LYS A 517 -12.11 3.75 -18.65
C LYS A 517 -13.01 4.26 -17.53
N LYS A 518 -12.75 5.48 -17.03
CA LYS A 518 -13.53 6.08 -15.95
C LYS A 518 -14.95 6.39 -16.41
N LEU A 519 -15.11 6.93 -17.61
CA LEU A 519 -16.42 7.30 -18.17
C LEU A 519 -17.33 6.07 -18.38
N ILE A 520 -16.77 4.97 -18.89
CA ILE A 520 -17.51 3.71 -19.06
C ILE A 520 -17.93 3.11 -17.72
N ARG A 521 -17.02 3.11 -16.74
CA ARG A 521 -17.33 2.69 -15.37
C ARG A 521 -18.49 3.49 -14.79
N ASP A 522 -18.42 4.81 -14.92
CA ASP A 522 -19.43 5.71 -14.35
C ASP A 522 -20.79 5.55 -15.07
N ASP A 523 -20.80 5.33 -16.40
CA ASP A 523 -22.01 4.99 -17.17
C ASP A 523 -22.62 3.65 -16.70
N LEU A 524 -21.81 2.60 -16.50
CA LEU A 524 -22.27 1.30 -16.00
C LEU A 524 -22.89 1.39 -14.62
N ILE A 525 -22.30 2.20 -13.73
CA ILE A 525 -22.83 2.44 -12.37
C ILE A 525 -24.15 3.21 -12.44
N THR A 526 -24.19 4.27 -13.25
CA THR A 526 -25.39 5.14 -13.41
C THR A 526 -26.58 4.35 -13.96
N ASN A 527 -26.33 3.39 -14.86
CA ASN A 527 -27.38 2.52 -15.41
C ASN A 527 -27.70 1.31 -14.52
N GLU A 528 -27.21 1.28 -13.28
CA GLU A 528 -27.38 0.17 -12.34
C GLU A 528 -26.94 -1.19 -12.92
N GLN A 529 -25.93 -1.21 -13.78
CA GLN A 529 -25.34 -2.42 -14.36
C GLN A 529 -24.07 -2.86 -13.62
N ALA A 530 -23.46 -1.94 -12.88
CA ALA A 530 -22.31 -2.20 -12.03
C ALA A 530 -22.40 -1.44 -10.70
N CYS A 531 -21.54 -1.79 -9.75
CA CYS A 531 -21.31 -1.00 -8.54
C CYS A 531 -19.83 -1.06 -8.14
N ILE A 532 -19.43 -0.21 -7.18
CA ILE A 532 -18.07 -0.18 -6.66
C ILE A 532 -17.92 -1.24 -5.58
N TYR A 533 -16.85 -2.03 -5.66
CA TYR A 533 -16.49 -3.04 -4.68
C TYR A 533 -15.01 -2.89 -4.32
N TYR A 534 -14.69 -2.91 -3.03
CA TYR A 534 -13.30 -2.92 -2.58
C TYR A 534 -12.92 -4.26 -1.98
N GLU A 535 -11.66 -4.66 -2.11
CA GLU A 535 -11.14 -5.86 -1.47
C GLU A 535 -9.68 -5.64 -1.03
N PRO A 536 -9.17 -6.32 0.00
CA PRO A 536 -7.73 -6.30 0.26
C PRO A 536 -6.96 -6.80 -0.99
N GLU A 537 -5.93 -6.07 -1.42
CA GLU A 537 -5.14 -6.43 -2.62
C GLU A 537 -4.61 -7.86 -2.57
N LYS A 538 -4.24 -8.34 -1.39
CA LYS A 538 -3.98 -9.75 -1.09
C LYS A 538 -4.55 -10.09 0.29
N LYS A 539 -4.55 -11.38 0.64
CA LYS A 539 -5.03 -11.85 1.94
C LYS A 539 -4.33 -11.12 3.10
N VAL A 540 -5.14 -10.59 4.01
CA VAL A 540 -4.69 -9.95 5.26
C VAL A 540 -5.29 -10.74 6.42
N ILE A 541 -4.45 -11.15 7.35
CA ILE A 541 -4.89 -11.84 8.57
C ILE A 541 -4.56 -10.94 9.77
N SER A 542 -5.54 -10.71 10.64
CA SER A 542 -5.35 -10.01 11.90
C SER A 542 -4.56 -10.87 12.89
N ARG A 543 -4.05 -10.27 13.95
CA ARG A 543 -3.39 -11.01 15.03
C ARG A 543 -4.33 -11.89 15.83
N SER A 544 -5.63 -11.57 15.84
CA SER A 544 -6.69 -12.42 16.41
C SER A 544 -7.04 -13.63 15.53
N ASN A 545 -6.23 -13.89 14.50
CA ASN A 545 -6.41 -14.92 13.48
C ASN A 545 -7.75 -14.76 12.73
N ASP A 546 -8.14 -13.51 12.45
CA ASP A 546 -9.29 -13.21 11.61
C ASP A 546 -8.84 -12.83 10.20
N GLU A 547 -9.55 -13.29 9.17
CA GLU A 547 -9.34 -12.82 7.80
C GLU A 547 -10.01 -11.45 7.64
N CYS A 548 -9.18 -10.43 7.45
CA CYS A 548 -9.61 -9.05 7.34
C CYS A 548 -10.36 -8.82 6.02
N VAL A 549 -11.28 -7.86 6.07
CA VAL A 549 -12.08 -7.38 4.93
C VAL A 549 -11.72 -5.92 4.65
N VAL A 550 -12.24 -5.36 3.56
CA VAL A 550 -12.35 -3.91 3.44
C VAL A 550 -13.71 -3.50 3.96
N ALA A 551 -13.71 -2.61 4.94
CA ALA A 551 -14.91 -2.04 5.52
C ALA A 551 -15.02 -0.56 5.24
N LEU A 552 -16.25 -0.09 5.10
CA LEU A 552 -16.60 1.32 4.98
C LEU A 552 -16.84 1.88 6.39
N VAL A 553 -15.81 2.52 6.96
CA VAL A 553 -15.78 2.97 8.37
C VAL A 553 -15.76 4.49 8.47
N ASP A 554 -16.37 5.03 9.52
CA ASP A 554 -16.32 6.46 9.81
C ASP A 554 -14.91 6.89 10.23
N GLN A 555 -14.37 7.92 9.56
CA GLN A 555 -13.01 8.39 9.78
C GLN A 555 -12.88 9.90 9.52
N TRP A 556 -12.06 10.58 10.33
CA TRP A 556 -11.62 11.95 10.04
C TRP A 556 -10.52 11.96 9.00
N PHE A 557 -10.66 12.85 8.01
CA PHE A 557 -9.71 12.99 6.91
C PHE A 557 -9.44 14.44 6.53
N LEU A 558 -8.28 14.69 5.93
CA LEU A 558 -7.91 15.96 5.30
C LEU A 558 -8.41 15.97 3.85
N ASP A 559 -9.18 16.99 3.49
CA ASP A 559 -9.79 17.15 2.15
C ASP A 559 -8.79 17.72 1.13
N TYR A 560 -7.70 17.01 0.86
CA TYR A 560 -6.78 17.40 -0.22
C TYR A 560 -7.41 17.28 -1.62
N GLY A 561 -8.59 16.67 -1.73
CA GLY A 561 -9.39 16.62 -2.96
C GLY A 561 -10.00 17.97 -3.36
N ASN A 562 -10.10 18.91 -2.41
CA ASN A 562 -10.66 20.23 -2.64
C ASN A 562 -9.93 21.02 -3.74
N GLU A 563 -10.60 21.30 -4.86
CA GLU A 563 -9.98 21.96 -6.02
C GLU A 563 -9.41 23.35 -5.69
N LYS A 564 -10.13 24.16 -4.90
CA LYS A 564 -9.63 25.47 -4.46
C LYS A 564 -8.36 25.34 -3.64
N TRP A 565 -8.29 24.36 -2.74
CA TRP A 565 -7.09 24.11 -1.95
C TRP A 565 -5.93 23.59 -2.81
N LYS A 566 -6.21 22.70 -3.77
CA LYS A 566 -5.20 22.24 -4.74
C LYS A 566 -4.61 23.39 -5.54
N GLU A 567 -5.44 24.33 -6.00
CA GLU A 567 -4.99 25.54 -6.70
C GLU A 567 -4.06 26.41 -5.84
N GLU A 568 -4.42 26.65 -4.57
CA GLU A 568 -3.56 27.37 -3.62
C GLU A 568 -2.19 26.69 -3.47
N VAL A 569 -2.15 25.35 -3.39
CA VAL A 569 -0.91 24.57 -3.28
C VAL A 569 -0.12 24.58 -4.59
N LYS A 570 -0.76 24.52 -5.76
CA LYS A 570 -0.10 24.63 -7.07
C LYS A 570 0.61 25.98 -7.21
N HIS A 571 -0.05 27.07 -6.82
CA HIS A 571 0.56 28.41 -6.82
C HIS A 571 1.72 28.53 -5.81
N ALA A 572 1.67 27.83 -4.67
CA ALA A 572 2.82 27.73 -3.78
C ALA A 572 4.00 26.94 -4.40
N LEU A 573 3.70 25.83 -5.10
CA LEU A 573 4.69 25.01 -5.80
C LEU A 573 5.39 25.77 -6.93
N GLU A 574 4.71 26.66 -7.64
CA GLU A 574 5.30 27.53 -8.67
C GLU A 574 6.44 28.39 -8.12
N LYS A 575 6.28 28.90 -6.90
CA LYS A 575 7.27 29.74 -6.22
C LYS A 575 8.40 28.95 -5.56
N MET A 576 8.21 27.64 -5.38
CA MET A 576 9.17 26.78 -4.71
C MET A 576 10.30 26.36 -5.65
N ASN A 577 11.55 26.46 -5.17
CA ASN A 577 12.69 25.88 -5.86
C ASN A 577 12.84 24.39 -5.50
N VAL A 578 12.65 23.51 -6.47
CA VAL A 578 12.72 22.04 -6.30
C VAL A 578 14.01 21.42 -6.86
N TYR A 579 14.97 22.25 -7.27
CA TYR A 579 16.30 21.91 -7.80
C TYR A 579 16.32 21.15 -9.14
N HIS A 580 15.31 20.33 -9.45
CA HIS A 580 15.21 19.54 -10.67
C HIS A 580 13.79 19.50 -11.24
N THR A 581 13.66 19.51 -12.56
CA THR A 581 12.38 19.44 -13.27
C THR A 581 11.64 18.13 -13.01
N GLU A 582 12.35 17.00 -12.91
CA GLU A 582 11.75 15.70 -12.60
C GLU A 582 11.02 15.72 -11.25
N THR A 583 11.61 16.33 -10.22
CA THR A 583 10.98 16.51 -8.91
C THR A 583 9.73 17.39 -9.00
N ARG A 584 9.76 18.44 -9.85
CA ARG A 584 8.57 19.27 -10.10
C ARG A 584 7.42 18.45 -10.68
N HIS A 585 7.69 17.68 -11.75
CA HIS A 585 6.69 16.83 -12.38
C HIS A 585 6.13 15.79 -11.39
N GLN A 586 6.95 15.24 -10.49
CA GLN A 586 6.47 14.35 -9.43
C GLN A 586 5.52 15.05 -8.46
N PHE A 587 5.80 16.29 -8.04
CA PHE A 587 4.87 17.06 -7.22
C PHE A 587 3.55 17.32 -7.95
N GLU A 588 3.62 17.74 -9.22
CA GLU A 588 2.43 18.02 -10.04
C GLU A 588 1.58 16.76 -10.27
N ALA A 589 2.23 15.61 -10.53
CA ALA A 589 1.57 14.33 -10.62
C ALA A 589 0.88 13.96 -9.30
N VAL A 590 1.55 14.13 -8.15
CA VAL A 590 0.92 13.88 -6.85
C VAL A 590 -0.27 14.80 -6.62
N LEU A 591 -0.16 16.10 -6.88
CA LEU A 591 -1.26 17.05 -6.69
C LEU A 591 -2.46 16.76 -7.60
N SER A 592 -2.27 16.11 -8.76
CA SER A 592 -3.37 15.77 -9.65
C SER A 592 -4.21 14.61 -9.11
N TRP A 593 -3.59 13.53 -8.63
CA TRP A 593 -4.31 12.35 -8.12
C TRP A 593 -4.55 12.37 -6.61
N LEU A 594 -3.91 13.27 -5.84
CA LEU A 594 -4.12 13.35 -4.39
C LEU A 594 -5.56 13.77 -4.11
N HIS A 595 -6.27 12.91 -3.40
CA HIS A 595 -7.60 13.17 -2.88
C HIS A 595 -7.54 13.16 -1.35
N GLU A 596 -8.66 12.92 -0.70
CA GLU A 596 -8.73 13.06 0.73
C GLU A 596 -7.86 12.01 1.44
N HIS A 597 -7.26 12.40 2.55
CA HIS A 597 -6.26 11.61 3.27
C HIS A 597 -6.74 11.34 4.70
N ALA A 598 -6.86 10.06 5.06
CA ALA A 598 -7.23 9.66 6.41
C ALA A 598 -6.19 10.14 7.43
N CYS A 599 -6.58 11.10 8.29
CA CYS A 599 -5.66 11.74 9.23
C CYS A 599 -5.86 11.26 10.69
N SER A 600 -6.75 10.28 10.90
CA SER A 600 -7.14 9.78 12.23
C SER A 600 -6.99 8.27 12.35
N ARG A 601 -6.65 7.81 13.56
CA ARG A 601 -6.49 6.39 13.92
C ARG A 601 -6.90 6.15 15.37
N SER A 602 -7.23 4.93 15.74
CA SER A 602 -7.62 4.56 17.11
C SER A 602 -6.48 3.98 17.96
N TYR A 603 -5.36 3.58 17.35
CA TYR A 603 -4.23 2.94 18.03
C TYR A 603 -2.88 3.61 17.72
N GLY A 604 -1.95 3.53 18.68
CA GLY A 604 -0.54 3.93 18.59
C GLY A 604 -0.19 5.02 19.59
N LEU A 605 0.87 5.78 19.32
CA LEU A 605 1.34 6.93 20.13
C LEU A 605 1.13 8.23 19.36
N GLY A 606 0.79 9.35 20.00
CA GLY A 606 0.64 10.64 19.33
C GLY A 606 -0.34 11.56 20.04
N THR A 607 -0.62 12.70 19.43
CA THR A 607 -1.63 13.65 19.90
C THR A 607 -3.04 13.18 19.58
N LYS A 608 -3.96 13.34 20.53
CA LYS A 608 -5.40 13.08 20.34
C LYS A 608 -6.07 14.21 19.56
N LEU A 609 -7.09 13.88 18.77
CA LEU A 609 -7.91 14.88 18.10
C LEU A 609 -8.64 15.74 19.15
N PRO A 610 -8.53 17.09 19.12
CA PRO A 610 -9.01 17.94 20.21
C PRO A 610 -10.51 17.93 20.48
N TRP A 611 -11.31 17.55 19.48
CA TRP A 611 -12.78 17.53 19.54
C TRP A 611 -13.36 16.12 19.48
N ASP A 612 -12.50 15.10 19.37
CA ASP A 612 -12.90 13.71 19.26
C ASP A 612 -11.77 12.80 19.78
N GLU A 613 -11.63 12.76 21.10
CA GLU A 613 -10.47 12.17 21.78
C GLU A 613 -10.37 10.63 21.66
N GLN A 614 -11.36 9.98 21.03
CA GLN A 614 -11.27 8.55 20.67
C GLN A 614 -10.23 8.31 19.56
N TYR A 615 -9.91 9.34 18.77
CA TYR A 615 -8.95 9.26 17.69
C TYR A 615 -7.65 9.99 18.03
N LEU A 616 -6.54 9.40 17.58
CA LEU A 616 -5.23 10.02 17.50
C LEU A 616 -4.98 10.55 16.08
N ILE A 617 -4.20 11.61 16.00
CA ILE A 617 -3.68 12.13 14.73
C ILE A 617 -2.59 11.18 14.23
N GLU A 618 -2.62 10.84 12.94
CA GLU A 618 -1.60 10.00 12.33
C GLU A 618 -0.32 10.79 12.00
N SER A 619 0.79 10.06 11.84
CA SER A 619 2.15 10.60 11.85
C SER A 619 2.52 11.42 10.61
N LEU A 620 1.80 11.30 9.49
CA LEU A 620 2.00 12.12 8.29
C LEU A 620 1.24 13.45 8.36
N SER A 621 0.30 13.60 9.29
CA SER A 621 -0.61 14.74 9.40
C SER A 621 -0.18 15.72 10.49
N ASP A 622 0.38 15.21 11.60
CA ASP A 622 1.03 16.05 12.64
C ASP A 622 2.43 16.53 12.23
N SER A 623 3.00 16.00 11.15
CA SER A 623 4.37 16.28 10.68
C SER A 623 4.45 17.25 9.49
N THR A 624 3.43 18.09 9.30
CA THR A 624 3.31 18.96 8.12
C THR A 624 3.86 20.37 8.30
N ILE A 625 3.73 20.96 9.50
CA ILE A 625 4.16 22.36 9.77
C ILE A 625 5.05 22.50 11.02
N TYR A 626 5.57 21.39 11.55
CA TYR A 626 6.44 21.36 12.74
C TYR A 626 7.69 22.24 12.63
N MET A 627 8.10 22.60 11.41
CA MET A 627 9.22 23.51 11.17
C MET A 627 8.98 24.89 11.82
N ALA A 628 7.73 25.33 11.95
CA ALA A 628 7.38 26.53 12.69
C ALA A 628 7.66 26.35 14.19
N TYR A 629 7.36 25.17 14.75
CA TYR A 629 7.62 24.87 16.15
C TYR A 629 9.11 24.89 16.50
N TYR A 630 10.01 24.48 15.58
CA TYR A 630 11.46 24.61 15.79
C TYR A 630 11.91 26.04 16.14
N THR A 631 11.21 27.06 15.63
CA THR A 631 11.57 28.47 15.84
C THR A 631 11.36 28.90 17.29
N VAL A 632 10.43 28.26 18.01
CA VAL A 632 10.06 28.60 19.40
C VAL A 632 10.42 27.52 20.41
N ALA A 633 10.76 26.31 19.96
CA ALA A 633 11.07 25.15 20.81
C ALA A 633 12.02 25.46 21.99
N HIS A 634 13.14 26.14 21.71
CA HIS A 634 14.14 26.57 22.70
C HIS A 634 13.67 27.56 23.78
N LEU A 635 12.50 28.20 23.62
CA LEU A 635 11.92 29.12 24.60
C LEU A 635 10.79 28.46 25.40
N LEU A 636 10.27 27.34 24.91
CA LEU A 636 9.14 26.64 25.51
C LEU A 636 9.59 25.46 26.38
N GLN A 637 10.57 24.70 25.90
CA GLN A 637 10.98 23.42 26.47
C GLN A 637 12.27 23.51 27.30
N ALA A 638 12.81 24.72 27.47
CA ALA A 638 14.10 24.97 28.11
C ALA A 638 14.07 24.77 29.63
#